data_AF-A0A3P7CJJ7-F1
#
_entry.id   AF-A0A3P7CJJ7-F1
#
_cell.length_a   1.000
_cell.length_b   1.000
_cell.length_c   1.000
_cell.angle_alpha   90.00
_cell.angle_beta   90.00
_cell.angle_gamma   90.00
#
_symmetry.space_group_name_H-M   'P 1'
#
loop_
_entity.id
_entity.type
_entity.pdbx_description
1 polymer ?
#
loop_
_entity_poly.entity_id
_entity_poly.type
_entity_poly.pdbx_seq_one_letter_code
_entity_poly.pdbx_strand_id
1 'polypeptide(L)'
;MLRLSADGFAALGQSNTQATDGPVPDTAEQVYISSLALLKMLKHGRAGVPMEVMGLMLGEFVDDYTVTVVDVFAMPQSGTGVSVEAVDPVFQAKMIDMLKQTGRPEMVVGWYHSHPGFGCWLSGVDMNTQQSFEALSERAVAVVVDPIQSVKGKVVIDAFRLINPNLVIANQEPRQTTSNLGHLNKPSIQALIHGLNRHYYSLPINYRKNKWEQTMLMNLDKHTWQAGLALSDYPTHCNANHKTLLHVLDLVKAYNKSLEDEEKMTPEQLAIKNVGKMDPKRHLEENVDELITSNITQGVGAMLHSLSPANIPKERIAADLEQFQELINEILQPSEEIIILKAFHLGSHLKPDHSHAERIKRRELVLELRTGRINEEQNLITYKDQITFKSKICGKTGVTDSEAGSTTDPLTEKLPKALVESLMPFQRDGVRLGLQRGGRILLADDMGLGKTLQGLAIAAAFRSEWPLLIVTPSSVRFTWREQILRWLGGPLNIHRSDIDVVCSARAFTTDDYLNPRQGPSLITVLSYDLLSRCAAKLSEFPPFGVVIMDESHFLKNFKTARTKAAMPMLKAAKRVILLTGTPALSRPVELFPQITAVRPSLFKGGFHEFGLRYCAAKENPWGWDYSGCSNMQELQIILEATIMIRRVKSDVLSQLPPKRREVVILDPSLIKSASIKHLECKMSAVELKALYLYPPVANSLLGPISNPSQQSSRAPYGINIQGPRSMRC
;
A
#
# COMPACT_ATOMS: atom_id res chain seq x y z
N MET A 1 -6.00 1.86 -44.52
CA MET A 1 -6.17 1.86 -45.99
C MET A 1 -5.42 3.05 -46.54
N LEU A 2 -4.29 2.82 -47.23
CA LEU A 2 -3.62 3.68 -48.21
C LEU A 2 -2.23 3.07 -48.46
N ARG A 3 -2.07 2.37 -49.60
CA ARG A 3 -0.74 2.00 -50.10
C ARG A 3 -0.20 3.21 -50.87
N LEU A 4 1.07 3.56 -50.67
CA LEU A 4 1.82 4.35 -51.65
C LEU A 4 2.86 3.43 -52.26
N SER A 5 2.72 3.17 -53.56
CA SER A 5 3.63 2.40 -54.39
C SER A 5 4.87 3.22 -54.74
N ALA A 6 6.05 2.63 -54.58
CA ALA A 6 7.33 3.20 -54.97
C ALA A 6 8.20 2.12 -55.63
N ASP A 7 7.69 1.52 -56.71
CA ASP A 7 8.49 0.67 -57.60
C ASP A 7 9.50 1.52 -58.38
N GLY A 8 10.67 0.94 -58.68
CA GLY A 8 11.55 1.45 -59.74
C GLY A 8 12.89 2.06 -59.30
N PHE A 9 13.75 1.29 -58.62
CA PHE A 9 15.20 1.33 -58.86
C PHE A 9 15.86 0.02 -58.46
N ALA A 10 16.11 -0.86 -59.44
CA ALA A 10 16.75 -2.16 -59.22
C ALA A 10 17.66 -2.55 -60.38
N ALA A 11 18.97 -2.31 -60.23
CA ALA A 11 20.04 -2.99 -60.96
C ALA A 11 21.43 -2.66 -60.37
N LEU A 12 21.98 -3.58 -59.57
CA LEU A 12 23.34 -4.15 -59.67
C LEU A 12 23.90 -4.58 -58.29
N GLY A 13 24.38 -5.82 -58.22
CA GLY A 13 25.43 -6.19 -57.25
C GLY A 13 24.99 -6.59 -55.84
N GLN A 14 24.09 -7.58 -55.68
CA GLN A 14 24.12 -8.45 -54.50
C GLN A 14 24.18 -9.92 -54.90
N SER A 15 25.05 -10.66 -54.22
CA SER A 15 25.29 -12.08 -54.41
C SER A 15 24.12 -12.92 -53.89
N ASN A 16 23.74 -13.94 -54.65
CA ASN A 16 22.61 -14.82 -54.33
C ASN A 16 22.93 -15.77 -53.16
N THR A 17 22.92 -15.26 -51.93
CA THR A 17 22.83 -16.10 -50.73
C THR A 17 21.43 -16.65 -50.63
N GLN A 18 21.29 -17.97 -50.79
CA GLN A 18 20.02 -18.67 -50.63
C GLN A 18 19.41 -18.35 -49.27
N ALA A 19 18.11 -18.03 -49.25
CA ALA A 19 17.36 -17.99 -48.00
C ALA A 19 17.35 -19.41 -47.42
N THR A 20 18.01 -19.59 -46.28
CA THR A 20 17.92 -20.83 -45.51
C THR A 20 16.55 -20.89 -44.85
N ASP A 21 15.79 -21.95 -45.07
CA ASP A 21 14.55 -22.26 -44.35
C ASP A 21 14.85 -22.61 -42.88
N GLY A 22 15.19 -21.58 -42.10
CA GLY A 22 15.26 -21.64 -40.65
C GLY A 22 13.86 -21.46 -40.03
N PRO A 23 13.59 -22.04 -38.85
CA PRO A 23 12.30 -21.87 -38.18
C PRO A 23 12.09 -20.41 -37.76
N VAL A 24 11.22 -19.70 -38.47
CA VAL A 24 10.81 -18.33 -38.12
C VAL A 24 9.72 -18.40 -37.04
N PRO A 25 9.84 -17.65 -35.91
CA PRO A 25 8.82 -17.67 -34.87
C PRO A 25 7.48 -17.10 -35.36
N ASP A 26 6.37 -17.74 -35.01
CA ASP A 26 5.04 -17.35 -35.44
C ASP A 26 4.37 -16.37 -34.47
N THR A 27 3.59 -15.44 -35.03
CA THR A 27 2.54 -14.68 -34.32
C THR A 27 1.53 -15.53 -33.52
N ALA A 28 1.37 -16.82 -33.85
CA ALA A 28 0.41 -17.73 -33.25
C ALA A 28 0.82 -18.30 -31.88
N GLU A 29 2.09 -18.16 -31.47
CA GLU A 29 2.61 -18.77 -30.24
C GLU A 29 1.88 -18.25 -28.99
N GLN A 30 1.48 -19.16 -28.09
CA GLN A 30 0.64 -18.90 -26.93
C GLN A 30 1.28 -19.38 -25.62
N VAL A 31 1.02 -18.63 -24.54
CA VAL A 31 1.47 -18.98 -23.19
C VAL A 31 0.26 -19.40 -22.35
N TYR A 32 0.20 -20.67 -21.97
CA TYR A 32 -0.84 -21.21 -21.09
C TYR A 32 -0.41 -21.16 -19.63
N ILE A 33 -0.98 -20.21 -18.87
CA ILE A 33 -0.70 -20.04 -17.43
C ILE A 33 -1.76 -20.79 -16.60
N SER A 34 -1.32 -21.57 -15.62
CA SER A 34 -2.21 -22.28 -14.70
C SER A 34 -2.89 -21.34 -13.67
N SER A 35 -4.03 -21.77 -13.14
CA SER A 35 -4.70 -21.09 -12.02
C SER A 35 -3.79 -20.88 -10.81
N LEU A 36 -2.89 -21.85 -10.53
CA LEU A 36 -1.95 -21.81 -9.41
C LEU A 36 -0.82 -20.79 -9.64
N ALA A 37 -0.22 -20.82 -10.83
CA ALA A 37 0.84 -19.90 -11.23
C ALA A 37 0.36 -18.44 -11.13
N LEU A 38 -0.79 -18.13 -11.72
CA LEU A 38 -1.36 -16.77 -11.70
C LEU A 38 -1.60 -16.25 -10.28
N LEU A 39 -2.18 -17.07 -9.39
CA LEU A 39 -2.43 -16.70 -7.99
C LEU A 39 -1.13 -16.47 -7.21
N LYS A 40 -0.09 -17.28 -7.45
CA LYS A 40 1.23 -17.08 -6.86
C LYS A 40 1.90 -15.79 -7.35
N MET A 41 1.88 -15.52 -8.66
CA MET A 41 2.45 -14.30 -9.24
C MET A 41 1.79 -13.05 -8.66
N LEU A 42 0.45 -13.02 -8.61
CA LEU A 42 -0.30 -11.91 -8.03
C LEU A 42 -0.06 -11.76 -6.52
N LYS A 43 0.00 -12.87 -5.76
CA LYS A 43 0.33 -12.83 -4.33
C LYS A 43 1.74 -12.30 -4.09
N HIS A 44 2.72 -12.70 -4.90
CA HIS A 44 4.11 -12.28 -4.76
C HIS A 44 4.30 -10.81 -5.14
N GLY A 45 3.83 -10.39 -6.33
CA GLY A 45 3.90 -9.00 -6.77
C GLY A 45 3.21 -8.04 -5.79
N ARG A 46 2.02 -8.42 -5.27
CA ARG A 46 1.30 -7.63 -4.27
C ARG A 46 2.01 -7.57 -2.90
N ALA A 47 2.81 -8.57 -2.55
CA ALA A 47 3.65 -8.54 -1.34
C ALA A 47 4.93 -7.70 -1.52
N GLY A 48 5.38 -7.47 -2.75
CA GLY A 48 6.55 -6.64 -3.05
C GLY A 48 6.31 -5.13 -2.98
N VAL A 49 5.09 -4.67 -3.30
CA VAL A 49 4.74 -3.24 -3.42
C VAL A 49 5.27 -2.41 -2.23
N PRO A 50 6.07 -1.34 -2.46
CA PRO A 50 6.30 -0.64 -3.74
C PRO A 50 7.46 -1.18 -4.60
N MET A 51 8.16 -2.22 -4.17
CA MET A 51 9.32 -2.77 -4.89
C MET A 51 8.89 -3.70 -6.04
N GLU A 52 9.71 -3.76 -7.07
CA GLU A 52 9.63 -4.78 -8.11
C GLU A 52 10.18 -6.12 -7.60
N VAL A 53 9.57 -7.23 -8.01
CA VAL A 53 9.95 -8.58 -7.57
C VAL A 53 10.09 -9.48 -8.79
N MET A 54 11.01 -10.46 -8.76
CA MET A 54 11.12 -11.49 -9.80
C MET A 54 10.85 -12.90 -9.28
N GLY A 55 10.51 -13.81 -10.18
CA GLY A 55 10.50 -15.25 -9.92
C GLY A 55 10.66 -16.07 -11.19
N LEU A 56 10.88 -17.36 -11.02
CA LEU A 56 11.05 -18.31 -12.12
C LEU A 56 9.73 -19.05 -12.41
N MET A 57 9.51 -19.33 -13.69
CA MET A 57 8.34 -20.06 -14.19
C MET A 57 8.74 -21.50 -14.53
N LEU A 58 7.93 -22.46 -14.06
CA LEU A 58 8.12 -23.89 -14.27
C LEU A 58 7.01 -24.47 -15.15
N GLY A 59 7.39 -25.43 -15.99
CA GLY A 59 6.45 -26.18 -16.81
C GLY A 59 7.16 -26.93 -17.93
N GLU A 60 6.51 -26.95 -19.09
CA GLU A 60 6.93 -27.70 -20.28
C GLU A 60 6.64 -26.90 -21.57
N PHE A 61 7.57 -26.99 -22.52
CA PHE A 61 7.36 -26.64 -23.92
C PHE A 61 6.71 -27.86 -24.59
N VAL A 62 5.47 -27.72 -25.08
CA VAL A 62 4.69 -28.86 -25.60
C VAL A 62 4.91 -29.03 -27.10
N ASP A 63 4.87 -27.92 -27.84
CA ASP A 63 5.22 -27.80 -29.24
C ASP A 63 5.81 -26.40 -29.51
N ASP A 64 6.15 -26.09 -30.76
CA ASP A 64 6.74 -24.79 -31.15
C ASP A 64 5.79 -23.60 -30.98
N TYR A 65 4.49 -23.85 -30.80
CA TYR A 65 3.45 -22.83 -30.70
C TYR A 65 2.88 -22.67 -29.28
N THR A 66 3.21 -23.56 -28.33
CA THR A 66 2.63 -23.54 -26.99
C THR A 66 3.66 -23.73 -25.88
N VAL A 67 3.72 -22.74 -25.00
CA VAL A 67 4.49 -22.77 -23.75
C VAL A 67 3.50 -22.94 -22.60
N THR A 68 3.69 -23.93 -21.73
CA THR A 68 2.83 -24.11 -20.56
C THR A 68 3.58 -23.76 -19.27
N VAL A 69 2.95 -22.93 -18.43
CA VAL A 69 3.43 -22.55 -17.11
C VAL A 69 2.54 -23.22 -16.07
N VAL A 70 3.03 -24.32 -15.52
CA VAL A 70 2.30 -25.17 -14.55
C VAL A 70 2.40 -24.58 -13.15
N ASP A 71 3.59 -24.13 -12.74
CA ASP A 71 3.80 -23.48 -11.45
C ASP A 71 4.87 -22.38 -11.51
N VAL A 72 4.99 -21.59 -10.44
CA VAL A 72 6.04 -20.58 -10.27
C VAL A 72 6.62 -20.62 -8.85
N PHE A 73 7.82 -20.06 -8.69
CA PHE A 73 8.36 -19.72 -7.37
C PHE A 73 8.96 -18.31 -7.35
N ALA A 74 9.04 -17.73 -6.15
CA ALA A 74 9.66 -16.43 -5.92
C ALA A 74 11.17 -16.60 -5.73
N MET A 75 11.98 -15.73 -6.34
CA MET A 75 13.40 -15.63 -6.00
C MET A 75 13.60 -14.71 -4.79
N PRO A 76 14.57 -14.99 -3.90
CA PRO A 76 14.94 -14.06 -2.83
C PRO A 76 15.48 -12.76 -3.43
N GLN A 77 14.90 -11.63 -3.06
CA GLN A 77 15.23 -10.33 -3.65
C GLN A 77 16.65 -9.89 -3.26
N SER A 78 17.53 -9.83 -4.27
CA SER A 78 18.78 -9.08 -4.23
C SER A 78 18.66 -7.93 -5.21
N GLY A 79 18.52 -6.70 -4.72
CA GLY A 79 18.31 -5.53 -5.58
C GLY A 79 17.94 -4.26 -4.83
N THR A 80 17.90 -3.15 -5.57
CA THR A 80 17.39 -1.86 -5.09
C THR A 80 16.14 -1.49 -5.88
N GLY A 81 15.35 -0.52 -5.41
CA GLY A 81 13.95 -0.30 -5.83
C GLY A 81 13.69 0.22 -7.26
N VAL A 82 14.60 -0.03 -8.21
CA VAL A 82 14.49 0.28 -9.65
C VAL A 82 15.11 -0.82 -10.53
N SER A 83 15.69 -1.88 -9.94
CA SER A 83 16.33 -2.97 -10.69
C SER A 83 16.53 -4.21 -9.82
N VAL A 84 16.04 -5.35 -10.29
CA VAL A 84 16.31 -6.66 -9.66
C VAL A 84 17.65 -7.19 -10.19
N GLU A 85 18.60 -7.47 -9.31
CA GLU A 85 19.92 -7.98 -9.71
C GLU A 85 19.86 -9.49 -10.01
N ALA A 86 20.98 -10.05 -10.49
CA ALA A 86 21.03 -11.37 -11.10
C ALA A 86 20.48 -12.52 -10.23
N VAL A 87 19.83 -13.47 -10.91
CA VAL A 87 19.34 -14.73 -10.35
C VAL A 87 20.47 -15.45 -9.61
N ASP A 88 20.25 -15.84 -8.34
CA ASP A 88 21.19 -16.70 -7.62
C ASP A 88 21.08 -18.14 -8.17
N PRO A 89 22.11 -18.66 -8.88
CA PRO A 89 22.07 -20.00 -9.45
C PRO A 89 22.13 -21.08 -8.37
N VAL A 90 22.69 -20.78 -7.19
CA VAL A 90 22.77 -21.73 -6.06
C VAL A 90 21.39 -21.93 -5.45
N PHE A 91 20.62 -20.84 -5.26
CA PHE A 91 19.22 -20.93 -4.84
C PHE A 91 18.36 -21.63 -5.91
N GLN A 92 18.51 -21.27 -7.18
CA GLN A 92 17.76 -21.87 -8.28
C GLN A 92 17.99 -23.40 -8.36
N ALA A 93 19.25 -23.85 -8.42
CA ALA A 93 19.58 -25.27 -8.51
C ALA A 93 19.03 -26.05 -7.29
N LYS A 94 19.27 -25.54 -6.07
CA LYS A 94 18.78 -26.15 -4.83
C LYS A 94 17.25 -26.25 -4.79
N MET A 95 16.54 -25.23 -5.26
CA MET A 95 15.07 -25.25 -5.28
C MET A 95 14.52 -26.21 -6.34
N ILE A 96 15.14 -26.27 -7.52
CA ILE A 96 14.79 -27.23 -8.58
C ILE A 96 14.99 -28.67 -8.09
N ASP A 97 16.10 -28.97 -7.41
CA ASP A 97 16.35 -30.33 -6.91
C ASP A 97 15.44 -30.72 -5.75
N MET A 98 15.04 -29.78 -4.89
CA MET A 98 13.95 -29.99 -3.92
C MET A 98 12.61 -30.26 -4.61
N LEU A 99 12.30 -29.56 -5.70
CA LEU A 99 11.05 -29.77 -6.44
C LEU A 99 11.01 -31.14 -7.13
N LYS A 100 12.13 -31.58 -7.75
CA LYS A 100 12.27 -32.95 -8.28
C LYS A 100 11.97 -34.01 -7.20
N GLN A 101 12.49 -33.83 -5.98
CA GLN A 101 12.22 -34.74 -4.85
C GLN A 101 10.73 -34.75 -4.44
N THR A 102 10.00 -33.64 -4.62
CA THR A 102 8.53 -33.59 -4.42
C THR A 102 7.70 -34.14 -5.59
N GLY A 103 8.32 -34.80 -6.57
CA GLY A 103 7.64 -35.35 -7.75
C GLY A 103 7.32 -34.30 -8.82
N ARG A 104 8.07 -33.20 -8.88
CA ARG A 104 7.90 -32.10 -9.85
C ARG A 104 9.15 -31.97 -10.72
N PRO A 105 9.23 -32.68 -11.86
CA PRO A 105 10.40 -32.69 -12.75
C PRO A 105 10.41 -31.53 -13.77
N GLU A 106 9.48 -30.57 -13.63
CA GLU A 106 9.29 -29.42 -14.53
C GLU A 106 10.57 -28.60 -14.76
N MET A 107 10.74 -28.10 -15.98
CA MET A 107 11.88 -27.26 -16.36
C MET A 107 11.55 -25.77 -16.26
N VAL A 108 12.58 -24.92 -16.21
CA VAL A 108 12.40 -23.46 -16.23
C VAL A 108 12.06 -23.04 -17.67
N VAL A 109 10.82 -22.58 -17.89
CA VAL A 109 10.32 -22.12 -19.20
C VAL A 109 10.43 -20.59 -19.38
N GLY A 110 10.83 -19.88 -18.33
CA GLY A 110 11.00 -18.43 -18.36
C GLY A 110 11.01 -17.82 -16.96
N TRP A 111 10.81 -16.51 -16.90
CA TRP A 111 10.79 -15.73 -15.66
C TRP A 111 9.64 -14.72 -15.68
N TYR A 112 9.25 -14.25 -14.50
CA TYR A 112 8.27 -13.19 -14.36
C TYR A 112 8.78 -12.11 -13.42
N HIS A 113 8.28 -10.88 -13.61
CA HIS A 113 8.46 -9.79 -12.67
C HIS A 113 7.20 -8.94 -12.54
N SER A 114 7.23 -7.98 -11.60
CA SER A 114 6.12 -7.05 -11.38
C SER A 114 6.53 -5.59 -11.54
N HIS A 115 5.73 -4.80 -12.27
CA HIS A 115 5.83 -3.35 -12.36
C HIS A 115 4.64 -2.70 -11.61
N PRO A 116 4.79 -2.28 -10.34
CA PRO A 116 3.66 -1.81 -9.54
C PRO A 116 3.14 -0.44 -9.99
N GLY A 117 2.02 -0.42 -10.74
CA GLY A 117 1.33 0.80 -11.17
C GLY A 117 1.78 1.37 -12.51
N PHE A 118 2.83 0.83 -13.15
CA PHE A 118 3.36 1.32 -14.43
C PHE A 118 2.79 0.60 -15.66
N GLY A 119 1.97 -0.44 -15.49
CA GLY A 119 1.52 -1.33 -16.57
C GLY A 119 2.64 -2.23 -17.10
N CYS A 120 2.32 -3.09 -18.07
CA CYS A 120 3.25 -4.10 -18.61
C CYS A 120 4.09 -3.57 -19.78
N TRP A 121 5.42 -3.62 -19.65
CA TRP A 121 6.44 -3.35 -20.68
C TRP A 121 7.79 -3.92 -20.20
N LEU A 122 8.84 -3.91 -21.03
CA LEU A 122 10.20 -4.28 -20.60
C LEU A 122 11.11 -3.06 -20.53
N SER A 123 11.81 -2.87 -19.41
CA SER A 123 12.85 -1.84 -19.28
C SER A 123 14.16 -2.26 -19.93
N GLY A 124 15.12 -1.33 -20.02
CA GLY A 124 16.49 -1.64 -20.47
C GLY A 124 17.21 -2.67 -19.58
N VAL A 125 16.83 -2.80 -18.31
CA VAL A 125 17.36 -3.85 -17.43
C VAL A 125 16.69 -5.18 -17.73
N ASP A 126 15.35 -5.19 -17.88
CA ASP A 126 14.58 -6.40 -18.16
C ASP A 126 14.94 -7.02 -19.51
N MET A 127 15.25 -6.20 -20.52
CA MET A 127 15.74 -6.69 -21.81
C MET A 127 17.11 -7.36 -21.70
N ASN A 128 18.05 -6.81 -20.93
CA ASN A 128 19.36 -7.44 -20.69
C ASN A 128 19.23 -8.76 -19.90
N THR A 129 18.31 -8.80 -18.93
CA THR A 129 17.99 -10.01 -18.16
C THR A 129 17.34 -11.06 -19.04
N GLN A 130 16.35 -10.70 -19.86
CA GLN A 130 15.72 -11.60 -20.83
C GLN A 130 16.73 -12.14 -21.85
N GLN A 131 17.64 -11.31 -22.38
CA GLN A 131 18.71 -11.77 -23.29
C GLN A 131 19.60 -12.84 -22.63
N SER A 132 19.83 -12.73 -21.32
CA SER A 132 20.59 -13.71 -20.54
C SER A 132 19.84 -15.03 -20.35
N PHE A 133 18.50 -15.00 -20.29
CA PHE A 133 17.66 -16.20 -20.28
C PHE A 133 17.52 -16.82 -21.68
N GLU A 134 17.38 -16.02 -22.73
CA GLU A 134 17.31 -16.49 -24.13
C GLU A 134 18.59 -17.21 -24.55
N ALA A 135 19.75 -16.81 -24.02
CA ALA A 135 21.03 -17.53 -24.19
C ALA A 135 21.11 -18.89 -23.45
N LEU A 136 20.18 -19.18 -22.52
CA LEU A 136 20.03 -20.47 -21.84
C LEU A 136 18.90 -21.32 -22.44
N SER A 137 17.86 -20.68 -22.97
CA SER A 137 16.75 -21.31 -23.69
C SER A 137 16.14 -20.30 -24.65
N GLU A 138 16.29 -20.53 -25.96
CA GLU A 138 15.87 -19.60 -27.03
C GLU A 138 14.37 -19.25 -26.98
N ARG A 139 13.55 -20.11 -26.35
CA ARG A 139 12.11 -19.93 -26.19
C ARG A 139 11.69 -19.35 -24.84
N ALA A 140 12.63 -18.92 -23.99
CA ALA A 140 12.33 -18.30 -22.70
C ALA A 140 11.33 -17.14 -22.84
N VAL A 141 10.38 -17.05 -21.91
CA VAL A 141 9.34 -16.01 -21.87
C VAL A 141 9.56 -15.10 -20.66
N ALA A 142 9.46 -13.78 -20.86
CA ALA A 142 9.36 -12.79 -19.79
C ALA A 142 7.88 -12.43 -19.57
N VAL A 143 7.36 -12.57 -18.34
CA VAL A 143 5.97 -12.19 -18.01
C VAL A 143 5.94 -11.03 -17.01
N VAL A 144 5.17 -9.99 -17.33
CA VAL A 144 5.07 -8.77 -16.52
C VAL A 144 3.67 -8.68 -15.92
N VAL A 145 3.60 -8.41 -14.61
CA VAL A 145 2.34 -8.31 -13.85
C VAL A 145 2.25 -6.95 -13.14
N ASP A 146 1.15 -6.22 -13.31
CA ASP A 146 0.87 -5.03 -12.50
C ASP A 146 -0.12 -5.36 -11.36
N PRO A 147 0.33 -5.56 -10.12
CA PRO A 147 -0.53 -5.90 -8.98
C PRO A 147 -1.35 -4.72 -8.44
N ILE A 148 -1.14 -3.50 -8.95
CA ILE A 148 -1.88 -2.28 -8.56
C ILE A 148 -3.01 -2.00 -9.55
N GLN A 149 -2.73 -2.07 -10.86
CA GLN A 149 -3.75 -1.90 -11.90
C GLN A 149 -4.67 -3.13 -12.05
N SER A 150 -4.26 -4.30 -11.54
CA SER A 150 -5.11 -5.51 -11.48
C SER A 150 -6.24 -5.38 -10.46
N VAL A 151 -7.42 -4.96 -10.92
CA VAL A 151 -8.66 -4.82 -10.12
C VAL A 151 -9.61 -6.01 -10.31
N LYS A 152 -10.59 -6.19 -9.41
CA LYS A 152 -11.58 -7.29 -9.52
C LYS A 152 -12.33 -7.17 -10.86
N GLY A 153 -12.12 -8.14 -11.75
CA GLY A 153 -12.67 -8.17 -13.11
C GLY A 153 -11.65 -8.04 -14.24
N LYS A 154 -10.46 -7.45 -14.01
CA LYS A 154 -9.37 -7.41 -14.99
C LYS A 154 -8.00 -7.56 -14.33
N VAL A 155 -7.29 -8.65 -14.65
CA VAL A 155 -5.85 -8.78 -14.36
C VAL A 155 -5.07 -8.06 -15.46
N VAL A 156 -4.03 -7.31 -15.06
CA VAL A 156 -3.09 -6.63 -15.94
C VAL A 156 -1.80 -7.44 -15.95
N ILE A 157 -1.63 -8.22 -17.02
CA ILE A 157 -0.55 -9.16 -17.26
C ILE A 157 -0.32 -9.28 -18.77
N ASP A 158 0.94 -9.24 -19.20
CA ASP A 158 1.35 -9.50 -20.58
C ASP A 158 2.64 -10.34 -20.60
N ALA A 159 2.85 -11.08 -21.68
CA ALA A 159 4.05 -11.89 -21.91
C ALA A 159 4.84 -11.33 -23.11
N PHE A 160 6.17 -11.35 -23.03
CA PHE A 160 7.07 -10.80 -24.03
C PHE A 160 8.25 -11.74 -24.31
N ARG A 161 8.81 -11.66 -25.52
CA ARG A 161 10.13 -12.19 -25.92
C ARG A 161 10.85 -11.13 -26.78
N LEU A 162 12.18 -11.12 -26.78
CA LEU A 162 12.95 -10.15 -27.56
C LEU A 162 12.82 -10.41 -29.08
N ILE A 163 13.19 -9.40 -29.85
CA ILE A 163 13.43 -9.48 -31.29
C ILE A 163 14.94 -9.46 -31.52
N ASN A 164 15.46 -10.41 -32.31
CA ASN A 164 16.87 -10.39 -32.69
C ASN A 164 17.19 -9.10 -33.47
N PRO A 165 18.13 -8.24 -32.98
CA PRO A 165 18.38 -6.93 -33.59
C PRO A 165 18.89 -7.02 -35.03
N ASN A 166 19.48 -8.14 -35.43
CA ASN A 166 19.97 -8.35 -36.80
C ASN A 166 18.81 -8.37 -37.82
N LEU A 167 17.64 -8.92 -37.44
CA LEU A 167 16.45 -8.95 -38.30
C LEU A 167 15.87 -7.54 -38.49
N VAL A 168 15.88 -6.73 -37.44
CA VAL A 168 15.44 -5.33 -37.47
C VAL A 168 16.34 -4.49 -38.36
N ILE A 169 17.66 -4.71 -38.31
CA ILE A 169 18.64 -4.05 -39.20
C ILE A 169 18.45 -4.49 -40.66
N ALA A 170 18.07 -5.75 -40.89
CA ALA A 170 17.76 -6.29 -42.22
C ALA A 170 16.39 -5.84 -42.78
N ASN A 171 15.58 -5.07 -42.03
CA ASN A 171 14.19 -4.73 -42.35
C ASN A 171 13.29 -5.95 -42.64
N GLN A 172 13.62 -7.12 -42.08
CA GLN A 172 12.79 -8.33 -42.20
C GLN A 172 11.74 -8.33 -41.09
N GLU A 173 10.50 -8.75 -41.41
CA GLU A 173 9.47 -8.91 -40.38
C GLU A 173 9.87 -10.03 -39.41
N PRO A 174 9.97 -9.77 -38.09
CA PRO A 174 10.62 -10.68 -37.14
C PRO A 174 9.77 -11.88 -36.73
N ARG A 175 8.54 -12.00 -37.27
CA ARG A 175 7.64 -13.13 -37.07
C ARG A 175 6.82 -13.38 -38.34
N GLN A 176 6.59 -14.65 -38.67
CA GLN A 176 5.62 -15.00 -39.71
C GLN A 176 4.19 -14.82 -39.17
N THR A 177 3.32 -14.13 -39.92
CA THR A 177 1.91 -13.97 -39.55
C THR A 177 1.06 -15.05 -40.20
N THR A 178 0.88 -16.19 -39.52
CA THR A 178 -0.02 -17.25 -40.00
C THR A 178 -1.47 -17.05 -39.54
N SER A 179 -1.68 -16.31 -38.44
CA SER A 179 -2.98 -16.19 -37.79
C SER A 179 -3.30 -14.80 -37.24
N ASN A 180 -4.59 -14.52 -37.09
CA ASN A 180 -5.07 -13.26 -36.51
C ASN A 180 -4.91 -13.20 -34.97
N LEU A 181 -4.50 -14.29 -34.31
CA LEU A 181 -4.49 -14.42 -32.85
C LEU A 181 -3.55 -13.40 -32.19
N GLY A 182 -2.35 -13.21 -32.75
CA GLY A 182 -1.38 -12.23 -32.28
C GLY A 182 -1.81 -10.75 -32.44
N HIS A 183 -2.92 -10.48 -33.13
CA HIS A 183 -3.45 -9.13 -33.40
C HIS A 183 -4.74 -8.79 -32.64
N LEU A 184 -5.31 -9.73 -31.87
CA LEU A 184 -6.57 -9.50 -31.13
C LEU A 184 -6.45 -8.48 -30.00
N ASN A 185 -5.34 -8.50 -29.27
CA ASN A 185 -5.10 -7.58 -28.15
C ASN A 185 -4.40 -6.31 -28.65
N LYS A 186 -5.07 -5.16 -28.56
CA LYS A 186 -4.44 -3.86 -28.84
C LYS A 186 -3.42 -3.54 -27.73
N PRO A 187 -2.16 -3.26 -28.07
CA PRO A 187 -1.11 -3.03 -27.07
C PRO A 187 -1.32 -1.72 -26.31
N SER A 188 -0.75 -1.65 -25.10
CA SER A 188 -0.69 -0.40 -24.34
C SER A 188 0.19 0.63 -25.03
N ILE A 189 -0.26 1.89 -25.06
CA ILE A 189 0.53 3.03 -25.57
C ILE A 189 1.84 3.16 -24.78
N GLN A 190 1.83 2.82 -23.49
CA GLN A 190 3.02 2.78 -22.63
C GLN A 190 4.07 1.79 -23.18
N ALA A 191 3.66 0.57 -23.53
CA ALA A 191 4.55 -0.46 -24.08
C ALA A 191 5.08 -0.07 -25.48
N LEU A 192 4.25 0.58 -26.30
CA LEU A 192 4.68 1.08 -27.62
C LEU A 192 5.76 2.17 -27.49
N ILE A 193 5.65 3.06 -26.50
CA ILE A 193 6.70 4.07 -26.19
C ILE A 193 8.00 3.39 -25.74
N HIS A 194 7.91 2.31 -24.96
CA HIS A 194 9.06 1.54 -24.47
C HIS A 194 9.57 0.45 -25.46
N GLY A 195 9.21 0.52 -26.74
CA GLY A 195 9.86 -0.26 -27.79
C GLY A 195 9.22 -1.62 -28.13
N LEU A 196 7.96 -1.85 -27.74
CA LEU A 196 7.17 -2.96 -28.28
C LEU A 196 7.12 -2.91 -29.81
N ASN A 197 7.23 -4.06 -30.46
CA ASN A 197 7.41 -4.26 -31.91
C ASN A 197 8.72 -3.67 -32.49
N ARG A 198 9.67 -3.23 -31.65
CA ARG A 198 11.03 -2.81 -32.07
C ARG A 198 12.14 -3.62 -31.39
N HIS A 199 12.02 -3.87 -30.09
CA HIS A 199 13.00 -4.62 -29.29
C HIS A 199 12.44 -5.93 -28.73
N TYR A 200 11.12 -6.00 -28.54
CA TYR A 200 10.39 -7.18 -28.09
C TYR A 200 9.00 -7.21 -28.72
N TYR A 201 8.36 -8.39 -28.74
CA TYR A 201 6.97 -8.57 -29.16
C TYR A 201 6.13 -9.15 -28.02
N SER A 202 4.81 -8.94 -28.07
CA SER A 202 3.86 -9.52 -27.13
C SER A 202 3.39 -10.92 -27.59
N LEU A 203 3.25 -11.82 -26.60
CA LEU A 203 2.68 -13.16 -26.74
C LEU A 203 1.27 -13.22 -26.13
N PRO A 204 0.26 -13.77 -26.81
CA PRO A 204 -1.07 -13.98 -26.23
C PRO A 204 -1.02 -14.99 -25.06
N ILE A 205 -1.54 -14.55 -23.90
CA ILE A 205 -1.70 -15.39 -22.70
C ILE A 205 -3.09 -16.03 -22.70
N ASN A 206 -3.14 -17.34 -22.48
CA ASN A 206 -4.35 -18.11 -22.21
C ASN A 206 -4.28 -18.76 -20.82
N TYR A 207 -5.45 -19.07 -20.23
CA TYR A 207 -5.54 -19.62 -18.87
C TYR A 207 -6.02 -21.07 -18.88
N ARG A 208 -5.19 -21.99 -18.39
CA ARG A 208 -5.57 -23.40 -18.19
C ARG A 208 -6.26 -23.54 -16.84
N LYS A 209 -7.54 -23.94 -16.86
CA LYS A 209 -8.37 -24.17 -15.66
C LYS A 209 -8.93 -25.58 -15.68
N ASN A 210 -8.64 -26.36 -14.65
CA ASN A 210 -9.19 -27.72 -14.53
C ASN A 210 -10.61 -27.71 -13.93
N LYS A 211 -11.45 -28.69 -14.29
CA LYS A 211 -12.82 -28.82 -13.73
C LYS A 211 -12.82 -28.85 -12.18
N TRP A 212 -11.83 -29.50 -11.59
CA TRP A 212 -11.64 -29.57 -10.13
C TRP A 212 -11.27 -28.20 -9.53
N GLU A 213 -10.34 -27.46 -10.14
CA GLU A 213 -9.97 -26.09 -9.74
C GLU A 213 -11.17 -25.15 -9.83
N GLN A 214 -11.90 -25.18 -10.95
CA GLN A 214 -13.10 -24.37 -11.14
C GLN A 214 -14.16 -24.69 -10.08
N THR A 215 -14.38 -25.98 -9.77
CA THR A 215 -15.30 -26.40 -8.70
C THR A 215 -14.84 -25.91 -7.33
N MET A 216 -13.54 -26.00 -7.02
CA MET A 216 -12.95 -25.55 -5.75
C MET A 216 -13.03 -24.03 -5.59
N LEU A 217 -12.71 -23.26 -6.64
CA LEU A 217 -12.80 -21.80 -6.65
C LEU A 217 -14.25 -21.33 -6.56
N MET A 218 -15.19 -21.99 -7.25
CA MET A 218 -16.62 -21.74 -7.08
C MET A 218 -17.10 -22.08 -5.66
N ASN A 219 -16.52 -23.09 -4.99
CA ASN A 219 -16.86 -23.37 -3.59
C ASN A 219 -16.29 -22.35 -2.60
N LEU A 220 -15.25 -21.59 -2.98
CA LEU A 220 -14.70 -20.49 -2.17
C LEU A 220 -15.58 -19.23 -2.26
N ASP A 221 -16.12 -18.91 -3.44
CA ASP A 221 -16.96 -17.74 -3.70
C ASP A 221 -18.46 -18.00 -3.40
N LYS A 222 -18.83 -19.25 -3.07
CA LYS A 222 -20.17 -19.62 -2.58
C LYS A 222 -20.37 -19.12 -1.15
N HIS A 223 -20.93 -17.92 -1.03
CA HIS A 223 -21.65 -17.53 0.16
C HIS A 223 -22.73 -18.59 0.47
N THR A 224 -22.79 -19.03 1.73
CA THR A 224 -23.87 -19.93 2.19
C THR A 224 -25.20 -19.18 2.12
N TRP A 225 -26.19 -19.72 1.41
CA TRP A 225 -27.53 -19.12 1.31
C TRP A 225 -28.17 -18.86 2.69
N GLN A 226 -27.84 -19.71 3.68
CA GLN A 226 -28.22 -19.56 5.08
C GLN A 226 -27.72 -18.26 5.73
N ALA A 227 -26.60 -17.68 5.28
CA ALA A 227 -26.11 -16.41 5.79
C ALA A 227 -27.02 -15.23 5.42
N GLY A 228 -27.76 -15.33 4.31
CA GLY A 228 -28.83 -14.39 3.94
C GLY A 228 -30.15 -14.63 4.69
N LEU A 229 -30.23 -15.68 5.52
CA LEU A 229 -31.38 -16.00 6.38
C LEU A 229 -31.00 -16.04 7.87
N ALA A 230 -29.82 -15.50 8.21
CA ALA A 230 -29.41 -15.27 9.58
C ALA A 230 -30.16 -14.03 10.11
N LEU A 231 -31.02 -14.23 11.10
CA LEU A 231 -31.76 -13.12 11.72
C LEU A 231 -30.81 -12.15 12.41
N SER A 232 -30.98 -10.86 12.12
CA SER A 232 -30.36 -9.79 12.90
C SER A 232 -31.10 -9.57 14.22
N ASP A 233 -30.43 -8.97 15.20
CA ASP A 233 -31.02 -8.62 16.49
C ASP A 233 -32.15 -7.60 16.33
N TYR A 234 -33.36 -7.93 16.79
CA TYR A 234 -34.58 -7.14 16.55
C TYR A 234 -34.49 -5.69 17.09
N PRO A 235 -34.10 -5.43 18.35
CA PRO A 235 -33.87 -4.06 18.83
C PRO A 235 -32.88 -3.26 17.97
N THR A 236 -31.81 -3.90 17.50
CA THR A 236 -30.82 -3.27 16.61
C THR A 236 -31.41 -2.96 15.23
N HIS A 237 -32.19 -3.89 14.66
CA HIS A 237 -32.86 -3.76 13.35
C HIS A 237 -33.95 -2.68 13.36
N CYS A 238 -34.83 -2.67 14.37
CA CYS A 238 -35.86 -1.64 14.54
C CYS A 238 -35.25 -0.23 14.73
N ASN A 239 -34.13 -0.11 15.44
CA ASN A 239 -33.40 1.14 15.62
C ASN A 239 -32.75 1.63 14.31
N ALA A 240 -32.26 0.71 13.46
CA ALA A 240 -31.79 1.03 12.11
C ALA A 240 -32.94 1.53 11.24
N ASN A 241 -34.05 0.79 11.15
CA ASN A 241 -35.26 1.19 10.42
C ASN A 241 -35.76 2.58 10.83
N HIS A 242 -35.84 2.86 12.14
CA HIS A 242 -36.27 4.17 12.64
C HIS A 242 -35.36 5.31 12.18
N LYS A 243 -34.04 5.11 12.17
CA LYS A 243 -33.08 6.10 11.65
C LYS A 243 -33.21 6.30 10.14
N THR A 244 -33.37 5.23 9.37
CA THR A 244 -33.57 5.32 7.91
C THR A 244 -34.89 6.02 7.58
N LEU A 245 -35.96 5.77 8.32
CA LEU A 245 -37.24 6.48 8.15
C LEU A 245 -37.15 7.97 8.48
N LEU A 246 -36.42 8.36 9.54
CA LEU A 246 -36.14 9.78 9.83
C LEU A 246 -35.32 10.43 8.71
N HIS A 247 -34.32 9.73 8.17
CA HIS A 247 -33.51 10.21 7.05
C HIS A 247 -34.34 10.37 5.76
N VAL A 248 -35.19 9.38 5.43
CA VAL A 248 -36.13 9.45 4.30
C VAL A 248 -37.10 10.62 4.48
N LEU A 249 -37.61 10.87 5.69
CA LEU A 249 -38.51 11.99 5.97
C LEU A 249 -37.83 13.37 5.75
N ASP A 250 -36.53 13.50 6.03
CA ASP A 250 -35.76 14.72 5.69
C ASP A 250 -35.40 14.79 4.19
N LEU A 251 -35.14 13.66 3.53
CA LEU A 251 -34.97 13.59 2.08
C LEU A 251 -36.26 13.96 1.32
N VAL A 252 -37.45 13.59 1.82
CA VAL A 252 -38.75 14.00 1.26
C VAL A 252 -38.94 15.51 1.35
N LYS A 253 -38.59 16.15 2.47
CA LYS A 253 -38.60 17.63 2.59
C LYS A 253 -37.65 18.27 1.58
N ALA A 254 -36.46 17.71 1.39
CA ALA A 254 -35.48 18.18 0.42
C ALA A 254 -35.95 17.97 -1.03
N TYR A 255 -36.65 16.87 -1.32
CA TYR A 255 -37.23 16.56 -2.64
C TYR A 255 -38.38 17.52 -2.98
N ASN A 256 -39.32 17.74 -2.05
CA ASN A 256 -40.41 18.71 -2.25
C ASN A 256 -39.85 20.11 -2.52
N LYS A 257 -38.81 20.52 -1.79
CA LYS A 257 -38.10 21.77 -2.05
C LYS A 257 -37.37 21.80 -3.40
N SER A 258 -36.90 20.64 -3.89
CA SER A 258 -36.28 20.52 -5.21
C SER A 258 -37.32 20.67 -6.33
N LEU A 259 -38.52 20.12 -6.17
CA LEU A 259 -39.64 20.31 -7.12
C LEU A 259 -40.08 21.78 -7.14
N GLU A 260 -40.23 22.39 -5.98
CA GLU A 260 -40.45 23.83 -5.82
C GLU A 260 -39.36 24.69 -6.49
N ASP A 261 -38.13 24.20 -6.60
CA ASP A 261 -37.01 24.89 -7.26
C ASP A 261 -36.99 24.62 -8.79
N GLU A 262 -37.56 23.50 -9.23
CA GLU A 262 -37.70 23.06 -10.63
C GLU A 262 -38.83 23.81 -11.35
N GLU A 263 -39.97 24.07 -10.68
CA GLU A 263 -41.04 24.93 -11.21
C GLU A 263 -40.60 26.40 -11.43
N LYS A 264 -39.55 26.85 -10.75
CA LYS A 264 -39.13 28.26 -10.68
C LYS A 264 -37.89 28.59 -11.52
N MET A 265 -37.19 27.62 -12.11
CA MET A 265 -35.90 27.82 -12.79
C MET A 265 -35.79 27.01 -14.08
N THR A 266 -34.95 27.46 -15.02
CA THR A 266 -34.65 26.69 -16.24
C THR A 266 -33.75 25.49 -15.93
N PRO A 267 -33.84 24.37 -16.68
CA PRO A 267 -33.08 23.15 -16.39
C PRO A 267 -31.55 23.35 -16.39
N GLU A 268 -31.04 24.28 -17.20
CA GLU A 268 -29.61 24.65 -17.20
C GLU A 268 -29.16 25.32 -15.90
N GLN A 269 -30.00 26.22 -15.36
CA GLN A 269 -29.75 26.87 -14.07
C GLN A 269 -29.87 25.88 -12.92
N LEU A 270 -30.84 24.95 -13.00
CA LEU A 270 -31.03 23.89 -12.01
C LEU A 270 -29.85 22.91 -12.00
N ALA A 271 -29.34 22.52 -13.17
CA ALA A 271 -28.13 21.69 -13.28
C ALA A 271 -26.93 22.34 -12.57
N ILE A 272 -26.67 23.64 -12.82
CA ILE A 272 -25.60 24.40 -12.14
C ILE A 272 -25.87 24.51 -10.62
N LYS A 273 -27.12 24.75 -10.23
CA LYS A 273 -27.55 24.87 -8.82
C LYS A 273 -27.41 23.57 -8.02
N ASN A 274 -27.42 22.41 -8.68
CA ASN A 274 -27.32 21.10 -8.04
C ASN A 274 -25.88 20.57 -7.94
N VAL A 275 -24.91 21.13 -8.67
CA VAL A 275 -23.48 20.78 -8.54
C VAL A 275 -23.03 20.94 -7.08
N GLY A 276 -22.57 19.83 -6.48
CA GLY A 276 -22.09 19.81 -5.10
C GLY A 276 -23.18 19.67 -4.02
N LYS A 277 -24.44 19.43 -4.39
CA LYS A 277 -25.51 19.03 -3.47
C LYS A 277 -25.82 17.54 -3.60
N MET A 278 -26.56 16.99 -2.64
CA MET A 278 -27.09 15.63 -2.71
C MET A 278 -28.40 15.65 -3.50
N ASP A 279 -28.51 14.89 -4.59
CA ASP A 279 -29.76 14.74 -5.33
C ASP A 279 -30.79 13.95 -4.48
N PRO A 280 -31.86 14.57 -3.96
CA PRO A 280 -32.69 13.94 -2.94
C PRO A 280 -33.49 12.75 -3.49
N LYS A 281 -33.90 12.81 -4.76
CA LYS A 281 -34.62 11.72 -5.45
C LYS A 281 -33.83 10.41 -5.43
N ARG A 282 -32.57 10.47 -5.90
CA ARG A 282 -31.70 9.29 -6.01
C ARG A 282 -31.41 8.69 -4.63
N HIS A 283 -31.13 9.53 -3.63
CA HIS A 283 -30.89 9.04 -2.27
C HIS A 283 -32.16 8.43 -1.66
N LEU A 284 -33.35 8.94 -1.98
CA LEU A 284 -34.61 8.36 -1.56
C LEU A 284 -34.83 6.97 -2.19
N GLU A 285 -34.59 6.83 -3.50
CA GLU A 285 -34.60 5.52 -4.20
C GLU A 285 -33.62 4.53 -3.53
N GLU A 286 -32.35 4.92 -3.34
CA GLU A 286 -31.32 4.09 -2.70
C GLU A 286 -31.66 3.70 -1.24
N ASN A 287 -32.25 4.60 -0.43
CA ASN A 287 -32.66 4.31 0.95
C ASN A 287 -33.92 3.43 1.02
N VAL A 288 -34.85 3.56 0.07
CA VAL A 288 -36.06 2.74 0.00
C VAL A 288 -35.72 1.30 -0.41
N ASP A 289 -34.82 1.09 -1.37
CA ASP A 289 -34.35 -0.24 -1.75
C ASP A 289 -33.62 -0.96 -0.59
N GLU A 290 -32.76 -0.26 0.16
CA GLU A 290 -32.11 -0.83 1.36
C GLU A 290 -33.15 -1.20 2.44
N LEU A 291 -34.12 -0.33 2.70
CA LEU A 291 -35.16 -0.57 3.69
C LEU A 291 -36.08 -1.73 3.29
N ILE A 292 -36.50 -1.81 2.02
CA ILE A 292 -37.34 -2.90 1.52
C ILE A 292 -36.58 -4.23 1.56
N THR A 293 -35.35 -4.29 1.04
CA THR A 293 -34.57 -5.54 1.00
C THR A 293 -34.22 -6.03 2.41
N SER A 294 -33.85 -5.14 3.33
CA SER A 294 -33.60 -5.47 4.75
C SER A 294 -34.84 -6.05 5.44
N ASN A 295 -36.00 -5.40 5.30
CA ASN A 295 -37.22 -5.83 5.99
C ASN A 295 -37.82 -7.11 5.38
N ILE A 296 -37.80 -7.28 4.05
CA ILE A 296 -38.20 -8.54 3.41
C ILE A 296 -37.29 -9.68 3.85
N THR A 297 -35.97 -9.46 3.91
CA THR A 297 -35.02 -10.51 4.31
C THR A 297 -35.19 -10.93 5.77
N GLN A 298 -35.31 -9.97 6.69
CA GLN A 298 -35.57 -10.26 8.12
C GLN A 298 -36.94 -10.94 8.30
N GLY A 299 -37.99 -10.48 7.62
CA GLY A 299 -39.34 -11.05 7.71
C GLY A 299 -39.46 -12.46 7.14
N VAL A 300 -38.91 -12.71 5.94
CA VAL A 300 -38.84 -14.05 5.35
C VAL A 300 -37.96 -14.98 6.18
N GLY A 301 -36.85 -14.47 6.73
CA GLY A 301 -36.05 -15.19 7.72
C GLY A 301 -36.89 -15.61 8.92
N ALA A 302 -37.66 -14.69 9.52
CA ALA A 302 -38.48 -14.97 10.69
C ALA A 302 -39.57 -16.03 10.42
N MET A 303 -40.24 -15.96 9.26
CA MET A 303 -41.21 -16.96 8.82
C MET A 303 -40.56 -18.34 8.57
N LEU A 304 -39.35 -18.39 8.03
CA LEU A 304 -38.64 -19.65 7.81
C LEU A 304 -38.09 -20.26 9.12
N HIS A 305 -37.66 -19.44 10.08
CA HIS A 305 -37.25 -19.91 11.40
C HIS A 305 -38.43 -20.42 12.24
N SER A 306 -39.62 -19.80 12.15
CA SER A 306 -40.81 -20.28 12.87
C SER A 306 -41.44 -21.54 12.27
N LEU A 307 -41.24 -21.78 10.97
CA LEU A 307 -41.58 -23.04 10.29
C LEU A 307 -40.53 -24.15 10.51
N SER A 308 -39.34 -23.81 11.01
CA SER A 308 -38.31 -24.80 11.35
C SER A 308 -38.69 -25.54 12.64
N PRO A 309 -38.83 -26.88 12.63
CA PRO A 309 -39.33 -27.64 13.78
C PRO A 309 -38.36 -27.73 14.97
N ALA A 310 -37.24 -26.98 14.95
CA ALA A 310 -36.19 -27.02 15.96
C ALA A 310 -36.36 -26.00 17.11
N ASN A 311 -37.21 -24.98 16.99
CA ASN A 311 -37.43 -23.98 18.05
C ASN A 311 -38.80 -23.28 17.92
N ILE A 312 -39.81 -23.72 18.68
CA ILE A 312 -41.14 -23.08 18.69
C ILE A 312 -41.76 -22.99 20.11
N PRO A 313 -41.63 -21.86 20.81
CA PRO A 313 -42.58 -21.43 21.83
C PRO A 313 -43.72 -20.64 21.15
N LYS A 314 -44.85 -21.30 20.88
CA LYS A 314 -45.95 -20.74 20.04
C LYS A 314 -46.58 -19.46 20.58
N GLU A 315 -46.45 -19.20 21.88
CA GLU A 315 -47.13 -18.12 22.59
C GLU A 315 -46.60 -16.72 22.25
N ARG A 316 -45.33 -16.57 21.83
CA ARG A 316 -44.76 -15.26 21.47
C ARG A 316 -45.24 -14.74 20.12
N ILE A 317 -45.24 -15.60 19.10
CA ILE A 317 -45.56 -15.22 17.72
C ILE A 317 -47.01 -14.73 17.60
N ALA A 318 -47.92 -15.21 18.47
CA ALA A 318 -49.29 -14.71 18.55
C ALA A 318 -49.34 -13.25 19.04
N ALA A 319 -48.63 -12.92 20.13
CA ALA A 319 -48.59 -11.56 20.68
C ALA A 319 -47.91 -10.56 19.74
N ASP A 320 -46.82 -10.98 19.08
CA ASP A 320 -46.12 -10.15 18.08
C ASP A 320 -47.02 -9.86 16.85
N LEU A 321 -47.87 -10.82 16.46
CA LEU A 321 -48.88 -10.63 15.41
C LEU A 321 -50.06 -9.76 15.85
N GLU A 322 -50.53 -9.86 17.10
CA GLU A 322 -51.55 -8.95 17.63
C GLU A 322 -51.06 -7.51 17.65
N GLN A 323 -49.84 -7.23 18.13
CA GLN A 323 -49.27 -5.88 18.08
C GLN A 323 -49.11 -5.36 16.65
N PHE A 324 -48.73 -6.22 15.69
CA PHE A 324 -48.64 -5.82 14.28
C PHE A 324 -50.03 -5.53 13.69
N GLN A 325 -51.06 -6.27 14.10
CA GLN A 325 -52.44 -6.07 13.66
C GLN A 325 -53.07 -4.80 14.27
N GLU A 326 -52.78 -4.49 15.55
CA GLU A 326 -53.17 -3.22 16.17
C GLU A 326 -52.51 -2.03 15.46
N LEU A 327 -51.20 -2.09 15.19
CA LEU A 327 -50.47 -1.03 14.49
C LEU A 327 -51.00 -0.82 13.05
N ILE A 328 -51.34 -1.90 12.34
CA ILE A 328 -51.99 -1.82 11.02
C ILE A 328 -53.37 -1.16 11.11
N ASN A 329 -54.17 -1.47 12.13
CA ASN A 329 -55.48 -0.86 12.34
C ASN A 329 -55.38 0.64 12.71
N GLU A 330 -54.36 1.04 13.45
CA GLU A 330 -54.07 2.45 13.80
C GLU A 330 -53.64 3.27 12.56
N ILE A 331 -53.03 2.62 11.56
CA ILE A 331 -52.57 3.24 10.31
C ILE A 331 -53.68 3.37 9.24
N LEU A 332 -54.78 2.61 9.33
CA LEU A 332 -55.73 2.39 8.21
C LEU A 332 -57.11 3.05 8.31
N GLN A 333 -57.36 3.98 9.24
CA GLN A 333 -58.62 4.76 9.25
C GLN A 333 -58.46 6.19 8.65
N PRO A 334 -59.48 6.71 7.94
CA PRO A 334 -59.33 7.89 7.09
C PRO A 334 -59.68 9.23 7.79
N SER A 335 -59.21 10.31 7.18
CA SER A 335 -59.77 11.68 7.27
C SER A 335 -61.23 11.74 6.82
N GLU A 336 -62.06 12.76 7.10
CA GLU A 336 -61.92 14.03 7.87
C GLU A 336 -63.36 14.47 8.26
N GLU A 337 -63.64 15.36 9.22
CA GLU A 337 -62.83 16.11 10.22
C GLU A 337 -63.50 16.07 11.62
N ILE A 338 -64.80 15.76 11.66
CA ILE A 338 -65.76 16.39 12.55
C ILE A 338 -66.00 15.58 13.83
N ILE A 339 -65.55 16.11 14.99
CA ILE A 339 -66.24 16.15 16.31
C ILE A 339 -65.38 16.96 17.31
N ILE A 340 -65.32 18.28 17.12
CA ILE A 340 -64.68 19.23 18.07
C ILE A 340 -65.53 19.39 19.37
N LEU A 341 -66.66 18.68 19.48
CA LEU A 341 -67.78 18.97 20.38
C LEU A 341 -67.90 18.07 21.63
N LYS A 342 -66.84 17.37 22.05
CA LYS A 342 -66.85 16.56 23.29
C LYS A 342 -65.73 16.85 24.31
N ALA A 343 -65.16 18.05 24.28
CA ALA A 343 -64.34 18.60 25.37
C ALA A 343 -65.16 18.95 26.65
N PHE A 344 -66.18 18.14 26.97
CA PHE A 344 -67.22 18.48 27.96
C PHE A 344 -67.77 17.27 28.73
N HIS A 345 -66.95 16.22 28.95
CA HIS A 345 -67.24 15.24 29.99
C HIS A 345 -66.09 15.11 31.00
N LEU A 346 -66.32 15.81 32.10
CA LEU A 346 -65.72 15.78 33.44
C LEU A 346 -65.14 14.39 33.81
N GLY A 347 -64.05 14.26 34.56
CA GLY A 347 -63.30 15.26 35.33
C GLY A 347 -62.96 14.72 36.73
N SER A 348 -61.87 15.20 37.35
CA SER A 348 -61.25 14.67 38.60
C SER A 348 -60.57 13.29 38.44
N HIS A 349 -59.50 12.90 39.17
CA HIS A 349 -58.84 13.52 40.32
C HIS A 349 -57.30 13.71 40.15
N LEU A 350 -56.82 14.86 40.62
CA LEU A 350 -55.54 15.20 41.29
C LEU A 350 -54.25 14.34 41.15
N LYS A 351 -53.16 15.04 40.80
CA LYS A 351 -51.73 14.83 41.20
C LYS A 351 -51.52 15.22 42.69
N PRO A 352 -50.35 15.04 43.38
CA PRO A 352 -48.96 14.75 42.94
C PRO A 352 -48.35 13.52 43.69
N ASP A 353 -47.04 13.21 43.83
CA ASP A 353 -45.82 14.03 43.88
C ASP A 353 -44.48 13.25 43.63
N HIS A 354 -43.34 13.94 43.70
CA HIS A 354 -42.02 13.45 43.26
C HIS A 354 -41.18 12.60 44.26
N SER A 355 -40.35 11.70 43.68
CA SER A 355 -38.98 11.35 44.12
C SER A 355 -38.71 10.84 45.55
N HIS A 356 -38.60 9.50 45.71
CA HIS A 356 -37.56 8.94 46.61
C HIS A 356 -37.09 7.51 46.28
N ALA A 357 -37.98 6.61 45.83
CA ALA A 357 -37.73 5.16 45.87
C ALA A 357 -36.61 4.64 44.94
N GLU A 358 -36.51 5.12 43.69
CA GLU A 358 -35.57 4.55 42.71
C GLU A 358 -34.09 4.92 42.97
N ARG A 359 -33.82 5.86 43.88
CA ARG A 359 -32.45 6.14 44.36
C ARG A 359 -31.85 5.00 45.18
N ILE A 360 -32.64 4.02 45.62
CA ILE A 360 -32.18 2.90 46.45
C ILE A 360 -31.78 1.69 45.59
N LYS A 361 -32.60 1.27 44.62
CA LYS A 361 -32.28 0.13 43.73
C LYS A 361 -31.06 0.31 42.82
N ARG A 362 -30.55 1.54 42.67
CA ARG A 362 -29.30 1.83 41.93
C ARG A 362 -28.01 1.76 42.77
N ARG A 363 -28.06 1.29 44.03
CA ARG A 363 -26.88 1.22 44.91
C ARG A 363 -26.32 -0.17 45.21
N GLU A 364 -27.02 -1.25 44.90
CA GLU A 364 -26.52 -2.62 45.13
C GLU A 364 -25.84 -3.26 43.91
N LEU A 365 -26.24 -2.89 42.68
CA LEU A 365 -25.73 -3.51 41.44
C LEU A 365 -24.28 -3.12 41.03
N VAL A 366 -23.53 -2.45 41.90
CA VAL A 366 -22.19 -1.89 41.62
C VAL A 366 -21.08 -2.63 42.39
N LEU A 367 -21.43 -3.61 43.25
CA LEU A 367 -20.47 -4.27 44.14
C LEU A 367 -20.20 -5.76 43.88
N GLU A 368 -20.94 -6.44 43.00
CA GLU A 368 -20.71 -7.87 42.71
C GLU A 368 -19.77 -8.15 41.53
N LEU A 369 -19.40 -7.14 40.73
CA LEU A 369 -18.45 -7.28 39.61
C LEU A 369 -16.96 -7.38 40.09
N ARG A 370 -16.67 -8.12 41.17
CA ARG A 370 -15.30 -8.24 41.70
C ARG A 370 -14.86 -9.59 42.30
N THR A 371 -15.57 -10.70 42.09
CA THR A 371 -15.04 -12.07 42.28
C THR A 371 -15.82 -13.09 41.43
N GLY A 372 -15.24 -14.01 40.65
CA GLY A 372 -13.82 -14.20 40.28
C GLY A 372 -13.35 -15.66 40.27
N ARG A 373 -13.84 -16.51 39.34
CA ARG A 373 -13.53 -17.95 39.09
C ARG A 373 -14.47 -18.44 37.95
N ILE A 374 -14.29 -19.47 37.10
CA ILE A 374 -13.33 -20.59 36.82
C ILE A 374 -13.34 -20.75 35.26
N ASN A 375 -12.33 -21.12 34.46
CA ASN A 375 -10.86 -21.33 34.54
C ASN A 375 -10.27 -21.09 33.12
N GLU A 376 -8.95 -20.89 32.98
CA GLU A 376 -8.23 -21.21 31.72
C GLU A 376 -6.72 -21.47 31.94
N GLU A 377 -6.34 -22.69 32.33
CA GLU A 377 -4.93 -23.10 32.48
C GLU A 377 -4.49 -24.03 31.35
N GLN A 378 -3.63 -23.56 30.42
CA GLN A 378 -2.72 -24.45 29.68
C GLN A 378 -1.52 -23.81 28.95
N ASN A 379 -1.46 -22.48 28.75
CA ASN A 379 -0.45 -21.82 27.90
C ASN A 379 0.62 -20.98 28.64
N LEU A 380 1.03 -21.35 29.87
CA LEU A 380 1.90 -20.51 30.72
C LEU A 380 3.32 -21.05 31.00
N ILE A 381 3.71 -22.19 30.42
CA ILE A 381 5.03 -22.81 30.69
C ILE A 381 6.15 -22.15 29.87
N THR A 382 5.91 -21.85 28.58
CA THR A 382 6.96 -21.38 27.65
C THR A 382 7.45 -19.94 27.88
N TYR A 383 6.77 -19.15 28.71
CA TYR A 383 7.09 -17.72 28.92
C TYR A 383 8.05 -17.44 30.10
N LYS A 384 8.19 -18.36 31.07
CA LYS A 384 9.04 -18.14 32.26
C LYS A 384 10.54 -18.18 31.95
N ASP A 385 10.96 -18.98 30.97
CA ASP A 385 12.38 -19.14 30.64
C ASP A 385 12.98 -17.90 29.97
N GLN A 386 12.20 -17.19 29.14
CA GLN A 386 12.65 -15.95 28.50
C GLN A 386 12.90 -14.82 29.51
N ILE A 387 12.08 -14.73 30.56
CA ILE A 387 12.25 -13.73 31.64
C ILE A 387 13.51 -14.08 32.46
N THR A 388 13.73 -15.36 32.74
CA THR A 388 14.90 -15.88 33.47
C THR A 388 16.23 -15.65 32.73
N PHE A 389 16.20 -15.55 31.40
CA PHE A 389 17.38 -15.18 30.62
C PHE A 389 17.71 -13.67 30.70
N LYS A 390 16.70 -12.80 30.69
CA LYS A 390 16.90 -11.34 30.84
C LYS A 390 17.48 -10.94 32.19
N SER A 391 17.07 -11.57 33.29
CA SER A 391 17.62 -11.27 34.63
C SER A 391 19.11 -11.64 34.74
N LYS A 392 19.53 -12.79 34.18
CA LYS A 392 20.93 -13.24 34.22
C LYS A 392 21.92 -12.31 33.51
N ILE A 393 21.51 -11.60 32.45
CA ILE A 393 22.38 -10.63 31.75
C ILE A 393 22.44 -9.28 32.48
N CYS A 394 21.42 -8.91 33.25
CA CYS A 394 21.37 -7.66 34.02
C CYS A 394 22.14 -7.74 35.36
N GLY A 395 22.53 -8.93 35.80
CA GLY A 395 23.05 -9.18 37.15
C GLY A 395 24.51 -8.80 37.40
N LYS A 396 24.88 -7.50 37.36
CA LYS A 396 26.11 -6.99 38.03
C LYS A 396 26.24 -5.48 38.26
N THR A 397 25.18 -4.81 38.74
CA THR A 397 25.30 -3.58 39.54
C THR A 397 24.29 -3.65 40.69
N GLY A 398 24.77 -3.74 41.93
CA GLY A 398 23.92 -3.86 43.10
C GLY A 398 23.43 -2.49 43.58
N VAL A 399 22.11 -2.30 43.57
CA VAL A 399 21.40 -1.32 44.41
C VAL A 399 20.23 -2.09 45.01
N THR A 400 20.06 -2.02 46.33
CA THR A 400 18.94 -2.63 47.05
C THR A 400 17.72 -1.73 47.00
N ASP A 401 16.53 -2.30 46.82
CA ASP A 401 15.27 -1.55 46.85
C ASP A 401 15.00 -0.97 48.25
N SER A 402 15.08 0.36 48.39
CA SER A 402 14.67 1.08 49.59
C SER A 402 14.22 2.50 49.27
N GLU A 403 13.00 2.82 49.73
CA GLU A 403 12.41 4.16 49.89
C GLU A 403 12.03 4.97 48.63
N ALA A 404 10.79 5.50 48.66
CA ALA A 404 10.22 6.33 47.61
C ALA A 404 10.59 7.82 47.80
N GLY A 405 11.75 8.21 47.28
CA GLY A 405 12.16 9.63 47.18
C GLY A 405 11.71 10.29 45.87
N SER A 406 11.41 11.58 45.89
CA SER A 406 10.88 12.33 44.74
C SER A 406 11.93 12.62 43.66
N THR A 407 12.09 11.69 42.70
CA THR A 407 12.93 11.90 41.51
C THR A 407 12.15 12.63 40.41
N THR A 408 12.56 13.86 40.09
CA THR A 408 12.09 14.57 38.90
C THR A 408 12.53 13.85 37.62
N ASP A 409 11.65 13.68 36.63
CA ASP A 409 12.01 13.06 35.35
C ASP A 409 13.16 13.86 34.71
N PRO A 410 14.33 13.25 34.40
CA PRO A 410 15.47 13.97 33.78
C PRO A 410 15.12 14.61 32.43
N LEU A 411 13.98 14.21 31.83
CA LEU A 411 13.44 14.81 30.62
C LEU A 411 12.79 16.19 30.87
N THR A 412 12.26 16.49 32.06
CA THR A 412 11.72 17.82 32.42
C THR A 412 12.76 18.74 33.07
N GLU A 413 13.85 18.19 33.60
CA GLU A 413 15.01 18.96 34.10
C GLU A 413 15.81 19.61 32.95
N LYS A 414 16.03 18.87 31.86
CA LYS A 414 16.99 19.26 30.80
C LYS A 414 16.38 19.83 29.52
N LEU A 415 15.06 19.92 29.42
CA LEU A 415 14.36 20.40 28.23
C LEU A 415 13.27 21.43 28.57
N PRO A 416 13.08 22.47 27.73
CA PRO A 416 11.96 23.39 27.86
C PRO A 416 10.61 22.66 27.79
N LYS A 417 9.67 23.01 28.68
CA LYS A 417 8.35 22.35 28.80
C LYS A 417 7.61 22.21 27.47
N ALA A 418 7.58 23.27 26.66
CA ALA A 418 6.93 23.27 25.34
C ALA A 418 7.49 22.20 24.37
N LEU A 419 8.80 21.90 24.45
CA LEU A 419 9.42 20.84 23.64
C LEU A 419 9.04 19.46 24.19
N VAL A 420 8.98 19.29 25.51
CA VAL A 420 8.52 18.05 26.17
C VAL A 420 7.06 17.74 25.84
N GLU A 421 6.20 18.75 25.86
CA GLU A 421 4.78 18.65 25.53
C GLU A 421 4.57 18.23 24.06
N SER A 422 5.41 18.71 23.14
CA SER A 422 5.35 18.35 21.70
C SER A 422 5.70 16.89 21.38
N LEU A 423 6.37 16.17 22.28
CA LEU A 423 6.76 14.77 22.09
C LEU A 423 5.61 13.83 22.44
N MET A 424 5.29 12.87 21.55
CA MET A 424 4.38 11.75 21.84
C MET A 424 4.98 10.83 22.93
N PRO A 425 4.18 10.03 23.66
CA PRO A 425 4.67 9.28 24.83
C PRO A 425 5.87 8.37 24.51
N PHE A 426 5.78 7.53 23.46
CA PHE A 426 6.91 6.71 23.02
C PHE A 426 8.17 7.53 22.65
N GLN A 427 7.99 8.75 22.12
CA GLN A 427 9.11 9.64 21.77
C GLN A 427 9.79 10.18 23.03
N ARG A 428 9.05 10.43 24.11
CA ARG A 428 9.61 10.81 25.42
C ARG A 428 10.48 9.68 25.97
N ASP A 429 10.06 8.43 25.85
CA ASP A 429 10.88 7.29 26.27
C ASP A 429 12.16 7.14 25.43
N GLY A 430 12.07 7.44 24.13
CA GLY A 430 13.22 7.45 23.23
C GLY A 430 14.24 8.52 23.60
N VAL A 431 13.76 9.74 23.88
CA VAL A 431 14.58 10.84 24.40
C VAL A 431 15.17 10.50 25.76
N ARG A 432 14.38 9.98 26.72
CA ARG A 432 14.84 9.65 28.09
C ARG A 432 15.98 8.64 28.09
N LEU A 433 15.88 7.58 27.29
CA LEU A 433 16.97 6.61 27.15
C LEU A 433 18.18 7.20 26.41
N GLY A 434 17.98 8.14 25.49
CA GLY A 434 19.05 8.96 24.90
C GLY A 434 19.79 9.83 25.93
N LEU A 435 19.08 10.41 26.89
CA LEU A 435 19.70 11.16 28.00
C LEU A 435 20.46 10.24 28.95
N GLN A 436 19.88 9.09 29.34
CA GLN A 436 20.51 8.07 30.18
C GLN A 436 21.79 7.49 29.53
N ARG A 437 21.78 7.28 28.21
CA ARG A 437 22.95 6.88 27.41
C ARG A 437 23.92 8.04 27.11
N GLY A 438 23.73 9.21 27.72
CA GLY A 438 24.64 10.34 27.59
C GLY A 438 24.74 10.87 26.16
N GLY A 439 23.63 10.94 25.42
CA GLY A 439 23.58 11.48 24.06
C GLY A 439 24.36 10.66 23.02
N ARG A 440 24.70 9.40 23.32
CA ARG A 440 25.29 8.44 22.36
C ARG A 440 24.28 7.32 22.10
N ILE A 441 23.56 7.42 20.97
CA ILE A 441 22.38 6.58 20.68
C ILE A 441 22.13 6.41 19.18
N LEU A 442 21.57 5.25 18.80
CA LEU A 442 21.02 4.94 17.49
C LEU A 442 19.48 4.85 17.57
N LEU A 443 18.78 5.86 17.04
CA LEU A 443 17.33 5.85 16.90
C LEU A 443 16.95 5.20 15.55
N ALA A 444 16.56 3.94 15.62
CA ALA A 444 16.20 3.07 14.50
C ALA A 444 14.68 2.80 14.41
N ASP A 445 13.85 3.65 15.01
CA ASP A 445 12.39 3.67 14.85
C ASP A 445 11.98 3.78 13.36
N ASP A 446 10.80 3.27 13.00
CA ASP A 446 10.27 3.31 11.63
C ASP A 446 10.26 4.70 10.96
N MET A 447 10.25 4.72 9.62
CA MET A 447 10.11 5.95 8.83
C MET A 447 8.75 6.62 9.10
N GLY A 448 8.77 7.83 9.67
CA GLY A 448 7.57 8.60 10.02
C GLY A 448 7.24 8.64 11.52
N LEU A 449 7.95 7.90 12.38
CA LEU A 449 7.76 7.95 13.85
C LEU A 449 8.41 9.20 14.53
N GLY A 450 8.74 10.24 13.75
CA GLY A 450 9.25 11.52 14.26
C GLY A 450 10.68 11.49 14.82
N LYS A 451 11.55 10.60 14.31
CA LYS A 451 12.99 10.52 14.70
C LYS A 451 13.71 11.88 14.71
N THR A 452 13.41 12.76 13.76
CA THR A 452 13.98 14.12 13.68
C THR A 452 13.71 14.94 14.94
N LEU A 453 12.48 14.89 15.48
CA LEU A 453 12.10 15.59 16.71
C LEU A 453 12.77 14.95 17.94
N GLN A 454 12.82 13.61 18.01
CA GLN A 454 13.57 12.91 19.06
C GLN A 454 15.07 13.29 19.06
N GLY A 455 15.70 13.33 17.89
CA GLY A 455 17.11 13.71 17.73
C GLY A 455 17.39 15.16 18.11
N LEU A 456 16.54 16.10 17.68
CA LEU A 456 16.61 17.51 18.07
C LEU A 456 16.41 17.70 19.58
N ALA A 457 15.48 16.96 20.20
CA ALA A 457 15.27 17.00 21.64
C ALA A 457 16.49 16.47 22.42
N ILE A 458 17.10 15.35 22.00
CA ILE A 458 18.33 14.85 22.66
C ILE A 458 19.47 15.85 22.47
N ALA A 459 19.63 16.46 21.28
CA ALA A 459 20.66 17.48 21.05
C ALA A 459 20.44 18.76 21.88
N ALA A 460 19.18 19.18 22.09
CA ALA A 460 18.80 20.31 22.92
C ALA A 460 19.19 20.13 24.40
N ALA A 461 19.05 18.93 24.95
CA ALA A 461 19.47 18.64 26.34
C ALA A 461 21.00 18.75 26.56
N PHE A 462 21.80 18.78 25.48
CA PHE A 462 23.24 19.01 25.51
C PHE A 462 23.63 20.35 24.86
N ARG A 463 22.76 21.37 24.92
CA ARG A 463 22.97 22.72 24.36
C ARG A 463 24.24 23.42 24.87
N SER A 464 24.74 23.05 26.04
CA SER A 464 26.02 23.52 26.61
C SER A 464 27.27 22.90 25.96
N GLU A 465 27.10 21.86 25.13
CA GLU A 465 28.19 21.16 24.43
C GLU A 465 28.20 21.43 22.92
N TRP A 466 27.38 22.36 22.43
CA TRP A 466 27.40 22.80 21.03
C TRP A 466 28.70 23.60 20.73
N PRO A 467 29.19 23.66 19.48
CA PRO A 467 28.46 23.64 18.21
C PRO A 467 27.85 22.28 17.84
N LEU A 468 26.71 22.33 17.14
CA LEU A 468 25.93 21.19 16.68
C LEU A 468 26.11 20.97 15.17
N LEU A 469 26.61 19.79 14.78
CA LEU A 469 26.67 19.36 13.39
C LEU A 469 25.50 18.42 13.05
N ILE A 470 24.86 18.66 11.90
CA ILE A 470 23.80 17.80 11.36
C ILE A 470 24.20 17.39 9.93
N VAL A 471 24.40 16.10 9.70
CA VAL A 471 24.68 15.54 8.37
C VAL A 471 23.46 14.77 7.88
N THR A 472 22.95 15.13 6.70
CA THR A 472 21.66 14.61 6.20
C THR A 472 21.68 14.44 4.67
N PRO A 473 20.77 13.68 4.03
CA PRO A 473 20.72 13.61 2.57
C PRO A 473 20.54 15.00 1.91
N SER A 474 21.17 15.21 0.75
CA SER A 474 21.30 16.53 0.12
C SER A 474 19.98 17.27 -0.17
N SER A 475 18.87 16.53 -0.29
CA SER A 475 17.51 17.01 -0.54
C SER A 475 16.81 17.62 0.68
N VAL A 476 17.12 17.17 1.90
CA VAL A 476 16.38 17.53 3.13
C VAL A 476 17.13 18.53 4.03
N ARG A 477 18.29 19.03 3.62
CA ARG A 477 19.07 20.06 4.35
C ARG A 477 18.22 21.29 4.75
N PHE A 478 17.45 21.84 3.82
CA PHE A 478 16.57 22.98 4.10
C PHE A 478 15.38 22.58 4.99
N THR A 479 14.84 21.38 4.81
CA THR A 479 13.81 20.81 5.70
C THR A 479 14.30 20.75 7.14
N TRP A 480 15.55 20.30 7.36
CA TRP A 480 16.19 20.31 8.68
C TRP A 480 16.28 21.71 9.28
N ARG A 481 16.68 22.74 8.52
CA ARG A 481 16.65 24.14 9.00
C ARG A 481 15.26 24.56 9.48
N GLU A 482 14.21 24.31 8.69
CA GLU A 482 12.85 24.69 9.11
C GLU A 482 12.33 23.84 10.29
N GLN A 483 12.77 22.58 10.45
CA GLN A 483 12.47 21.80 11.66
C GLN A 483 13.17 22.36 12.90
N ILE A 484 14.45 22.76 12.80
CA ILE A 484 15.20 23.37 13.91
C ILE A 484 14.52 24.67 14.36
N LEU A 485 14.14 25.54 13.41
CA LEU A 485 13.41 26.78 13.71
C LEU A 485 12.03 26.49 14.34
N ARG A 486 11.30 25.50 13.82
CA ARG A 486 9.97 25.12 14.34
C ARG A 486 10.02 24.61 15.78
N TRP A 487 10.99 23.76 16.12
CA TRP A 487 11.00 23.04 17.41
C TRP A 487 11.93 23.64 18.46
N LEU A 488 13.03 24.28 18.04
CA LEU A 488 14.04 24.88 18.93
C LEU A 488 14.06 26.42 18.84
N GLY A 489 13.56 27.01 17.75
CA GLY A 489 13.62 28.46 17.52
C GLY A 489 12.96 29.29 18.62
N GLY A 490 11.75 28.92 19.04
CA GLY A 490 11.13 29.49 20.23
C GLY A 490 11.77 29.01 21.54
N PRO A 491 11.75 27.69 21.84
CA PRO A 491 12.15 27.18 23.16
C PRO A 491 13.61 27.38 23.57
N LEU A 492 14.53 27.65 22.63
CA LEU A 492 15.94 27.95 22.89
C LEU A 492 16.40 29.30 22.29
N ASN A 493 15.46 30.14 21.83
CA ASN A 493 15.71 31.41 21.13
C ASN A 493 16.79 31.30 20.01
N ILE A 494 16.55 30.41 19.04
CA ILE A 494 17.45 30.16 17.90
C ILE A 494 16.90 30.85 16.65
N HIS A 495 17.69 31.73 16.06
CA HIS A 495 17.33 32.51 14.88
C HIS A 495 17.90 31.90 13.59
N ARG A 496 17.43 32.40 12.43
CA ARG A 496 17.91 31.96 11.11
C ARG A 496 19.39 32.27 10.84
N SER A 497 19.97 33.23 11.56
CA SER A 497 21.41 33.55 11.58
C SER A 497 22.27 32.43 12.15
N ASP A 498 21.72 31.63 13.06
CA ASP A 498 22.50 30.73 13.92
C ASP A 498 22.66 29.32 13.29
N ILE A 499 22.00 29.11 12.14
CA ILE A 499 21.90 27.84 11.43
C ILE A 499 22.50 28.02 10.03
N ASP A 500 23.78 27.65 9.87
CA ASP A 500 24.38 27.52 8.55
C ASP A 500 23.87 26.27 7.84
N VAL A 501 23.62 26.39 6.53
CA VAL A 501 23.19 25.30 5.65
C VAL A 501 24.10 25.31 4.43
N VAL A 502 25.21 24.56 4.50
CA VAL A 502 26.24 24.59 3.46
C VAL A 502 25.67 24.02 2.16
N CYS A 503 25.53 24.91 1.17
CA CYS A 503 25.02 24.57 -0.15
C CYS A 503 26.09 23.95 -1.07
N SER A 504 27.35 24.41 -0.96
CA SER A 504 28.46 24.08 -1.86
C SER A 504 29.78 23.97 -1.10
N ALA A 505 30.68 23.10 -1.57
CA ALA A 505 32.05 23.01 -1.04
C ALA A 505 32.86 24.30 -1.23
N ARG A 506 32.44 25.18 -2.16
CA ARG A 506 33.03 26.52 -2.34
C ARG A 506 32.60 27.55 -1.28
N ALA A 507 31.60 27.27 -0.45
CA ALA A 507 31.28 28.16 0.68
C ALA A 507 32.49 28.27 1.64
N PHE A 508 33.16 27.15 1.92
CA PHE A 508 34.43 27.11 2.65
C PHE A 508 35.65 27.66 1.85
N THR A 509 35.46 28.43 0.76
CA THR A 509 36.55 29.06 0.00
C THR A 509 36.36 30.56 -0.27
N THR A 510 35.18 31.13 -0.01
CA THR A 510 34.98 32.58 -0.02
C THR A 510 35.28 33.17 1.36
N ASP A 511 35.78 34.41 1.41
CA ASP A 511 36.25 35.04 2.65
C ASP A 511 35.17 35.27 3.72
N ASP A 512 33.88 35.19 3.36
CA ASP A 512 32.75 35.23 4.30
C ASP A 512 32.84 34.18 5.43
N TYR A 513 33.55 33.07 5.20
CA TYR A 513 33.80 32.01 6.18
C TYR A 513 35.23 32.03 6.77
N LEU A 514 36.05 33.02 6.43
CA LEU A 514 37.46 33.14 6.82
C LEU A 514 37.72 34.23 7.87
N ASN A 515 36.87 34.28 8.89
CA ASN A 515 37.30 34.70 10.23
C ASN A 515 37.70 33.44 11.04
N PRO A 516 38.95 32.94 10.99
CA PRO A 516 39.39 31.83 11.85
C PRO A 516 39.44 32.19 13.35
N ARG A 517 39.05 33.42 13.73
CA ARG A 517 38.77 33.86 15.10
C ARG A 517 37.31 33.71 15.53
N GLN A 518 36.41 33.43 14.58
CA GLN A 518 35.00 33.11 14.81
C GLN A 518 34.84 31.61 14.56
N GLY A 519 34.36 30.87 15.57
CA GLY A 519 34.18 29.42 15.47
C GLY A 519 33.08 29.03 14.46
N PRO A 520 32.90 27.72 14.19
CA PRO A 520 31.78 27.26 13.36
C PRO A 520 30.44 27.74 13.95
N SER A 521 29.51 28.07 13.06
CA SER A 521 28.15 28.53 13.41
C SER A 521 27.49 27.59 14.42
N LEU A 522 26.65 28.16 15.29
CA LEU A 522 26.04 27.46 16.43
C LEU A 522 25.41 26.12 16.04
N ILE A 523 24.75 26.09 14.87
CA ILE A 523 24.34 24.87 14.17
C ILE A 523 24.88 24.90 12.73
N THR A 524 25.43 23.78 12.25
CA THR A 524 25.85 23.59 10.85
C THR A 524 25.13 22.39 10.23
N VAL A 525 24.51 22.57 9.06
CA VAL A 525 23.81 21.51 8.31
C VAL A 525 24.56 21.18 7.01
N LEU A 526 25.11 19.96 6.93
CA LEU A 526 25.86 19.44 5.78
C LEU A 526 25.12 18.28 5.10
N SER A 527 25.57 17.91 3.89
CA SER A 527 25.25 16.60 3.31
C SER A 527 26.45 15.66 3.29
N TYR A 528 26.21 14.35 3.23
CA TYR A 528 27.26 13.31 3.19
C TYR A 528 28.30 13.51 2.08
N ASP A 529 27.90 14.06 0.94
CA ASP A 529 28.78 14.31 -0.20
C ASP A 529 29.55 15.63 -0.10
N LEU A 530 29.06 16.58 0.72
CA LEU A 530 29.83 17.76 1.11
C LEU A 530 30.80 17.41 2.25
N LEU A 531 30.37 16.61 3.23
CA LEU A 531 31.22 16.10 4.31
C LEU A 531 32.48 15.41 3.77
N SER A 532 32.35 14.55 2.75
CA SER A 532 33.50 13.87 2.15
C SER A 532 34.44 14.78 1.34
N ARG A 533 33.93 15.91 0.81
CA ARG A 533 34.72 16.92 0.08
C ARG A 533 35.37 17.95 1.00
N CYS A 534 34.72 18.27 2.12
CA CYS A 534 35.14 19.31 3.06
C CYS A 534 35.90 18.75 4.28
N ALA A 535 36.06 17.42 4.38
CA ALA A 535 36.65 16.72 5.52
C ALA A 535 37.96 17.34 6.03
N ALA A 536 38.90 17.68 5.13
CA ALA A 536 40.19 18.28 5.49
C ALA A 536 40.02 19.64 6.20
N LYS A 537 39.17 20.53 5.65
CA LYS A 537 38.85 21.81 6.28
C LYS A 537 38.07 21.64 7.58
N LEU A 538 37.15 20.67 7.63
CA LEU A 538 36.38 20.37 8.85
C LEU A 538 37.26 19.83 9.99
N SER A 539 38.46 19.31 9.70
CA SER A 539 39.48 18.97 10.71
C SER A 539 40.40 20.13 11.15
N GLU A 540 40.32 21.30 10.49
CA GLU A 540 41.02 22.53 10.94
C GLU A 540 40.22 23.26 12.04
N PHE A 541 38.90 23.04 12.10
CA PHE A 541 38.01 23.63 13.11
C PHE A 541 37.96 22.80 14.42
N PRO A 542 37.59 23.42 15.57
CA PRO A 542 37.33 22.69 16.80
C PRO A 542 36.25 21.60 16.63
N PRO A 543 36.38 20.44 17.30
CA PRO A 543 35.45 19.33 17.12
C PRO A 543 34.05 19.67 17.63
N PHE A 544 33.04 19.42 16.79
CA PHE A 544 31.63 19.54 17.14
C PHE A 544 31.28 18.64 18.33
N GLY A 545 30.81 19.22 19.43
CA GLY A 545 30.52 18.46 20.64
C GLY A 545 29.26 17.59 20.53
N VAL A 546 28.30 17.98 19.67
CA VAL A 546 27.12 17.19 19.33
C VAL A 546 27.04 16.98 17.82
N VAL A 547 26.89 15.72 17.39
CA VAL A 547 26.71 15.35 15.98
C VAL A 547 25.45 14.52 15.79
N ILE A 548 24.59 14.94 14.85
CA ILE A 548 23.45 14.16 14.34
C ILE A 548 23.80 13.64 12.93
N MET A 549 23.63 12.33 12.71
CA MET A 549 23.71 11.71 11.38
C MET A 549 22.31 11.19 11.00
N ASP A 550 21.67 11.86 10.06
CA ASP A 550 20.37 11.50 9.52
C ASP A 550 20.50 10.50 8.35
N GLU A 551 19.61 9.52 8.29
CA GLU A 551 19.78 8.26 7.54
C GLU A 551 21.19 7.65 7.66
N SER A 552 21.60 7.33 8.90
CA SER A 552 22.93 6.82 9.25
C SER A 552 23.37 5.55 8.52
N HIS A 553 22.46 4.86 7.82
CA HIS A 553 22.76 3.73 6.95
C HIS A 553 23.70 4.10 5.78
N PHE A 554 23.87 5.39 5.45
CA PHE A 554 24.92 5.86 4.52
C PHE A 554 26.35 5.59 5.02
N LEU A 555 26.55 5.28 6.30
CA LEU A 555 27.85 4.93 6.91
C LEU A 555 28.23 3.44 6.80
N LYS A 556 27.50 2.63 6.03
CA LYS A 556 27.55 1.15 6.04
C LYS A 556 28.89 0.45 5.77
N ASN A 557 29.97 1.15 5.38
CA ASN A 557 31.25 0.52 5.04
C ASN A 557 32.44 1.48 5.21
N PHE A 558 33.43 1.08 6.02
CA PHE A 558 34.67 1.83 6.28
C PHE A 558 35.54 2.11 5.03
N LYS A 559 35.35 1.37 3.93
CA LYS A 559 36.09 1.62 2.68
C LYS A 559 35.62 2.89 1.95
N THR A 560 34.37 3.33 2.14
CA THR A 560 33.77 4.45 1.39
C THR A 560 34.25 5.82 1.88
N ALA A 561 34.32 6.81 0.98
CA ALA A 561 34.75 8.16 1.30
C ALA A 561 33.87 8.85 2.37
N ARG A 562 32.55 8.61 2.33
CA ARG A 562 31.59 9.14 3.31
C ARG A 562 31.89 8.64 4.73
N THR A 563 32.09 7.33 4.91
CA THR A 563 32.41 6.74 6.22
C THR A 563 33.80 7.16 6.71
N LYS A 564 34.80 7.22 5.80
CA LYS A 564 36.16 7.69 6.11
C LYS A 564 36.18 9.14 6.62
N ALA A 565 35.39 10.02 6.02
CA ALA A 565 35.26 11.41 6.46
C ALA A 565 34.49 11.56 7.78
N ALA A 566 33.40 10.80 7.96
CA ALA A 566 32.56 10.90 9.16
C ALA A 566 33.20 10.29 10.42
N MET A 567 33.92 9.18 10.29
CA MET A 567 34.39 8.38 11.44
C MET A 567 35.33 9.13 12.41
N PRO A 568 36.28 9.98 11.98
CA PRO A 568 37.09 10.80 12.88
C PRO A 568 36.23 11.79 13.68
N MET A 569 35.30 12.50 13.01
CA MET A 569 34.43 13.49 13.65
C MET A 569 33.49 12.85 14.67
N LEU A 570 32.91 11.69 14.35
CA LEU A 570 32.04 10.93 15.26
C LEU A 570 32.78 10.35 16.48
N LYS A 571 34.09 10.10 16.35
CA LYS A 571 34.95 9.71 17.48
C LYS A 571 35.36 10.90 18.35
N ALA A 572 35.58 12.08 17.76
CA ALA A 572 35.95 13.30 18.47
C ALA A 572 34.76 13.98 19.19
N ALA A 573 33.54 13.84 18.68
CA ALA A 573 32.33 14.40 19.27
C ALA A 573 32.02 13.81 20.66
N LYS A 574 31.50 14.63 21.58
CA LYS A 574 31.06 14.15 22.90
C LYS A 574 29.80 13.32 22.77
N ARG A 575 28.81 13.83 22.03
CA ARG A 575 27.48 13.24 21.80
C ARG A 575 27.31 12.86 20.32
N VAL A 576 26.73 11.68 20.06
CA VAL A 576 26.56 11.10 18.72
C VAL A 576 25.16 10.49 18.61
N ILE A 577 24.32 11.12 17.78
CA ILE A 577 22.93 10.73 17.58
C ILE A 577 22.79 10.22 16.14
N LEU A 578 22.62 8.92 15.95
CA LEU A 578 22.36 8.32 14.64
C LEU A 578 20.84 8.14 14.46
N LEU A 579 20.30 8.58 13.33
CA LEU A 579 18.88 8.42 12.96
C LEU A 579 18.79 7.61 11.67
N THR A 580 17.93 6.59 11.61
CA THR A 580 17.68 5.81 10.38
C THR A 580 16.37 5.04 10.46
N GLY A 581 15.71 4.74 9.34
CA GLY A 581 14.64 3.73 9.32
C GLY A 581 15.16 2.29 9.19
N THR A 582 16.40 2.14 8.76
CA THR A 582 16.97 0.91 8.22
C THR A 582 18.43 0.75 8.67
N PRO A 583 18.68 0.43 9.96
CA PRO A 583 20.04 0.42 10.52
C PRO A 583 20.98 -0.59 9.85
N ALA A 584 20.44 -1.70 9.36
CA ALA A 584 21.07 -2.55 8.34
C ALA A 584 20.17 -2.54 7.09
N LEU A 585 20.77 -2.62 5.91
CA LEU A 585 20.04 -2.76 4.63
C LEU A 585 20.01 -4.22 4.17
N SER A 586 21.09 -4.97 4.44
CA SER A 586 21.27 -6.34 3.93
C SER A 586 22.07 -7.26 4.86
N ARG A 587 23.13 -6.78 5.52
CA ARG A 587 24.13 -7.65 6.19
C ARG A 587 24.57 -7.10 7.55
N PRO A 588 24.88 -7.95 8.55
CA PRO A 588 25.31 -7.51 9.88
C PRO A 588 26.61 -6.67 9.86
N VAL A 589 27.47 -6.89 8.86
CA VAL A 589 28.70 -6.11 8.64
C VAL A 589 28.43 -4.60 8.45
N GLU A 590 27.23 -4.22 7.97
CA GLU A 590 26.81 -2.83 7.75
C GLU A 590 26.51 -2.07 9.07
N LEU A 591 26.31 -2.79 10.18
CA LEU A 591 26.08 -2.22 11.51
C LEU A 591 27.38 -1.80 12.19
N PHE A 592 28.49 -2.51 11.97
CA PHE A 592 29.75 -2.28 12.70
C PHE A 592 30.27 -0.83 12.65
N PRO A 593 30.19 -0.08 11.53
CA PRO A 593 30.56 1.34 11.51
C PRO A 593 29.67 2.20 12.41
N GLN A 594 28.35 1.98 12.40
CA GLN A 594 27.39 2.73 13.18
C GLN A 594 27.52 2.43 14.68
N ILE A 595 27.75 1.15 15.02
CA ILE A 595 28.11 0.70 16.37
C ILE A 595 29.38 1.41 16.85
N THR A 596 30.44 1.41 16.02
CA THR A 596 31.74 2.02 16.35
C THR A 596 31.63 3.54 16.54
N ALA A 597 30.77 4.22 15.78
CA ALA A 597 30.52 5.65 15.94
C ALA A 597 29.84 5.99 17.28
N VAL A 598 28.81 5.22 17.68
CA VAL A 598 28.07 5.45 18.93
C VAL A 598 28.88 5.01 20.15
N ARG A 599 29.46 3.81 20.13
CA ARG A 599 30.19 3.22 21.26
C ARG A 599 31.38 2.37 20.78
N PRO A 600 32.56 3.00 20.55
CA PRO A 600 33.77 2.30 20.12
C PRO A 600 34.19 1.12 21.02
N SER A 601 33.84 1.17 22.31
CA SER A 601 34.23 0.18 23.32
C SER A 601 33.31 -1.03 23.45
N LEU A 602 32.28 -1.18 22.60
CA LEU A 602 31.31 -2.28 22.70
C LEU A 602 31.90 -3.63 22.26
N PHE A 603 32.73 -3.66 21.21
CA PHE A 603 33.37 -4.88 20.69
C PHE A 603 34.89 -4.70 20.69
N LYS A 604 35.58 -5.31 21.66
CA LYS A 604 36.99 -5.01 21.96
C LYS A 604 37.99 -5.60 20.95
N GLY A 605 37.73 -6.78 20.38
CA GLY A 605 38.54 -7.35 19.28
C GLY A 605 38.28 -6.71 17.90
N GLY A 606 37.56 -5.57 17.86
CA GLY A 606 37.36 -4.78 16.65
C GLY A 606 36.57 -5.51 15.56
N PHE A 607 36.89 -5.19 14.30
CA PHE A 607 36.14 -5.67 13.14
C PHE A 607 36.23 -7.18 12.93
N HIS A 608 37.38 -7.79 13.20
CA HIS A 608 37.62 -9.20 12.91
C HIS A 608 36.86 -10.12 13.90
N GLU A 609 36.90 -9.84 15.21
CA GLU A 609 36.11 -10.58 16.21
C GLU A 609 34.60 -10.46 15.93
N PHE A 610 34.12 -9.25 15.62
CA PHE A 610 32.73 -9.02 15.23
C PHE A 610 32.36 -9.81 13.96
N GLY A 611 33.25 -9.82 12.96
CA GLY A 611 33.07 -10.54 11.71
C GLY A 611 32.98 -12.05 11.88
N LEU A 612 33.88 -12.64 12.68
CA LEU A 612 33.85 -14.06 13.03
C LEU A 612 32.56 -14.44 13.76
N ARG A 613 32.15 -13.65 14.76
CA ARG A 613 31.00 -13.98 15.62
C ARG A 613 29.64 -13.73 14.95
N TYR A 614 29.49 -12.66 14.16
CA TYR A 614 28.19 -12.20 13.65
C TYR A 614 28.06 -12.15 12.13
N CYS A 615 29.16 -12.19 11.37
CA CYS A 615 29.15 -12.18 9.90
C CYS A 615 29.54 -13.56 9.30
N ALA A 616 29.59 -14.61 10.13
CA ALA A 616 30.02 -15.96 9.77
C ALA A 616 31.29 -15.99 8.90
N ALA A 617 32.29 -15.16 9.27
CA ALA A 617 33.42 -14.87 8.39
C ALA A 617 34.25 -16.11 8.02
N LYS A 618 34.66 -16.17 6.75
CA LYS A 618 35.42 -17.30 6.17
C LYS A 618 36.69 -16.82 5.52
N GLU A 619 37.75 -17.62 5.62
CA GLU A 619 38.98 -17.40 4.87
C GLU A 619 38.87 -18.08 3.50
N ASN A 620 38.92 -17.26 2.44
CA ASN A 620 38.99 -17.72 1.05
C ASN A 620 40.42 -17.48 0.51
N PRO A 621 40.84 -18.11 -0.61
CA PRO A 621 42.18 -17.90 -1.20
C PRO A 621 42.52 -16.45 -1.56
N TRP A 622 41.50 -15.59 -1.68
CA TRP A 622 41.64 -14.15 -1.99
C TRP A 622 41.43 -13.24 -0.77
N GLY A 623 41.42 -13.82 0.44
CA GLY A 623 41.26 -13.13 1.72
C GLY A 623 39.95 -13.44 2.44
N TRP A 624 39.71 -12.72 3.54
CA TRP A 624 38.57 -12.93 4.43
C TRP A 624 37.27 -12.35 3.87
N ASP A 625 36.25 -13.21 3.72
CA ASP A 625 34.88 -12.80 3.44
C ASP A 625 34.08 -12.60 4.74
N TYR A 626 33.27 -11.54 4.75
CA TYR A 626 32.40 -11.09 5.83
C TYR A 626 30.95 -10.91 5.34
N SER A 627 30.57 -11.57 4.26
CA SER A 627 29.26 -11.43 3.61
C SER A 627 28.10 -12.12 4.34
N GLY A 628 28.40 -13.10 5.21
CA GLY A 628 27.43 -13.95 5.87
C GLY A 628 26.75 -13.34 7.10
N CYS A 629 26.03 -14.18 7.84
CA CYS A 629 25.37 -13.82 9.08
C CYS A 629 25.37 -14.99 10.09
N SER A 630 25.51 -14.67 11.37
CA SER A 630 25.49 -15.62 12.49
C SER A 630 25.04 -14.91 13.77
N ASN A 631 24.47 -15.66 14.73
CA ASN A 631 24.14 -15.17 16.08
C ASN A 631 23.30 -13.86 16.11
N MET A 632 22.39 -13.69 15.14
CA MET A 632 21.67 -12.43 14.93
C MET A 632 20.77 -12.04 16.13
N GLN A 633 20.20 -13.02 16.83
CA GLN A 633 19.39 -12.81 18.03
C GLN A 633 20.23 -12.27 19.21
N GLU A 634 21.46 -12.79 19.38
CA GLU A 634 22.41 -12.26 20.37
C GLU A 634 22.76 -10.80 20.03
N LEU A 635 23.12 -10.54 18.76
CA LEU A 635 23.45 -9.20 18.29
C LEU A 635 22.29 -8.22 18.51
N GLN A 636 21.05 -8.60 18.21
CA GLN A 636 19.87 -7.77 18.42
C GLN A 636 19.70 -7.40 19.90
N ILE A 637 19.75 -8.38 20.81
CA ILE A 637 19.61 -8.16 22.25
C ILE A 637 20.70 -7.22 22.78
N ILE A 638 21.96 -7.41 22.35
CA ILE A 638 23.07 -6.53 22.73
C ILE A 638 22.84 -5.10 22.23
N LEU A 639 22.40 -4.92 20.98
CA LEU A 639 22.20 -3.59 20.39
C LEU A 639 21.05 -2.84 21.08
N GLU A 640 19.90 -3.48 21.25
CA GLU A 640 18.72 -2.90 21.90
C GLU A 640 19.00 -2.54 23.36
N ALA A 641 19.69 -3.41 24.11
CA ALA A 641 20.07 -3.14 25.50
C ALA A 641 21.09 -1.99 25.63
N THR A 642 22.05 -1.86 24.71
CA THR A 642 23.21 -0.97 24.90
C THR A 642 23.21 0.35 24.14
N ILE A 643 22.76 0.40 22.87
CA ILE A 643 22.93 1.60 22.02
C ILE A 643 21.73 1.96 21.13
N MET A 644 20.87 1.01 20.78
CA MET A 644 19.79 1.18 19.81
C MET A 644 18.43 1.35 20.50
N ILE A 645 17.50 2.02 19.82
CA ILE A 645 16.04 1.89 20.02
C ILE A 645 15.45 1.57 18.66
N ARG A 646 14.56 0.57 18.59
CA ARG A 646 13.81 0.23 17.40
C ARG A 646 12.36 -0.10 17.77
N ARG A 647 11.42 0.51 17.05
CA ARG A 647 9.98 0.28 17.14
C ARG A 647 9.38 0.38 15.75
N VAL A 648 8.48 -0.54 15.40
CA VAL A 648 7.74 -0.50 14.14
C VAL A 648 6.35 0.11 14.35
N LYS A 649 5.70 0.54 13.27
CA LYS A 649 4.41 1.26 13.33
C LYS A 649 3.27 0.48 14.00
N SER A 650 3.32 -0.84 14.03
CA SER A 650 2.34 -1.67 14.78
C SER A 650 2.44 -1.46 16.28
N ASP A 651 3.66 -1.34 16.82
CA ASP A 651 3.94 -1.32 18.26
C ASP A 651 3.43 -0.05 18.93
N VAL A 652 3.33 1.04 18.15
CA VAL A 652 2.93 2.38 18.59
C VAL A 652 1.62 2.85 17.94
N LEU A 653 0.88 1.95 17.26
CA LEU A 653 -0.32 2.31 16.49
C LEU A 653 -1.39 3.03 17.34
N SER A 654 -1.53 2.64 18.60
CA SER A 654 -2.45 3.24 19.58
C SER A 654 -2.04 4.64 20.07
N GLN A 655 -0.79 5.06 19.82
CA GLN A 655 -0.26 6.37 20.20
C GLN A 655 -0.14 7.34 19.00
N LEU A 656 -0.36 6.85 17.77
CA LEU A 656 -0.33 7.67 16.56
C LEU A 656 -1.71 8.28 16.28
N PRO A 657 -1.78 9.52 15.73
CA PRO A 657 -3.03 10.07 15.23
C PRO A 657 -3.67 9.14 14.17
N PRO A 658 -5.02 9.04 14.11
CA PRO A 658 -5.70 8.19 13.14
C PRO A 658 -5.33 8.60 11.71
N LYS A 659 -5.08 7.61 10.85
CA LYS A 659 -4.57 7.81 9.50
C LYS A 659 -5.59 8.55 8.61
N ARG A 660 -5.48 9.87 8.56
CA ARG A 660 -6.23 10.71 7.62
C ARG A 660 -5.78 10.41 6.19
N ARG A 661 -6.76 10.40 5.28
CA ARG A 661 -6.57 10.43 3.82
C ARG A 661 -7.23 11.71 3.35
N GLU A 662 -6.51 12.52 2.58
CA GLU A 662 -6.99 13.81 2.09
C GLU A 662 -6.72 13.88 0.60
N VAL A 663 -7.73 14.28 -0.18
CA VAL A 663 -7.64 14.43 -1.63
C VAL A 663 -7.40 15.91 -1.92
N VAL A 664 -6.12 16.28 -2.04
CA VAL A 664 -5.75 17.65 -2.40
C VAL A 664 -6.05 17.86 -3.89
N ILE A 665 -7.15 18.55 -4.17
CA ILE A 665 -7.46 19.04 -5.51
C ILE A 665 -6.48 20.16 -5.84
N LEU A 666 -5.60 19.92 -6.82
CA LEU A 666 -4.66 20.92 -7.30
C LEU A 666 -5.35 21.86 -8.29
N ASP A 667 -5.20 23.17 -8.09
CA ASP A 667 -5.70 24.19 -9.01
C ASP A 667 -5.06 24.02 -10.40
N PRO A 668 -5.84 23.82 -11.48
CA PRO A 668 -5.32 23.67 -12.84
C PRO A 668 -4.44 24.84 -13.31
N SER A 669 -4.66 26.06 -12.80
CA SER A 669 -3.86 27.24 -13.17
C SER A 669 -2.41 27.20 -12.66
N LEU A 670 -2.15 26.43 -11.59
CA LEU A 670 -0.80 26.20 -11.06
C LEU A 670 -0.04 25.09 -11.81
N ILE A 671 -0.73 24.35 -12.68
CA ILE A 671 -0.17 23.26 -13.47
C ILE A 671 0.36 23.83 -14.80
N LYS A 672 1.66 23.65 -15.08
CA LYS A 672 2.26 24.14 -16.34
C LYS A 672 1.53 23.53 -17.55
N SER A 673 1.18 24.39 -18.50
CA SER A 673 0.26 24.10 -19.62
C SER A 673 0.58 22.84 -20.45
N ALA A 674 1.85 22.43 -20.53
CA ALA A 674 2.26 21.17 -21.16
C ALA A 674 1.61 19.92 -20.52
N SER A 675 1.32 19.95 -19.22
CA SER A 675 0.67 18.87 -18.49
C SER A 675 -0.85 18.87 -18.64
N ILE A 676 -1.47 20.04 -18.89
CA ILE A 676 -2.93 20.17 -19.01
C ILE A 676 -3.43 19.43 -20.26
N LYS A 677 -2.78 19.60 -21.41
CA LYS A 677 -3.11 18.85 -22.65
C LYS A 677 -3.06 17.33 -22.49
N HIS A 678 -2.23 16.83 -21.57
CA HIS A 678 -2.10 15.40 -21.26
C HIS A 678 -3.16 14.90 -20.25
N LEU A 679 -3.93 15.80 -19.64
CA LEU A 679 -5.08 15.53 -18.76
C LEU A 679 -6.40 15.72 -19.50
N GLU A 680 -6.55 16.77 -20.32
CA GLU A 680 -7.70 17.00 -21.21
C GLU A 680 -7.96 15.77 -22.11
N CYS A 681 -6.90 15.23 -22.71
CA CYS A 681 -6.93 14.01 -23.53
C CYS A 681 -7.33 12.74 -22.75
N LYS A 682 -7.26 12.75 -21.41
CA LYS A 682 -7.73 11.66 -20.55
C LYS A 682 -9.18 11.86 -20.09
N MET A 683 -9.64 13.12 -19.94
CA MET A 683 -11.01 13.42 -19.51
C MET A 683 -12.04 13.15 -20.61
N SER A 684 -11.78 13.55 -21.86
CA SER A 684 -12.68 13.29 -22.99
C SER A 684 -12.88 11.78 -23.27
N ALA A 685 -11.90 10.95 -22.91
CA ALA A 685 -11.98 9.48 -22.97
C ALA A 685 -12.85 8.85 -21.86
N VAL A 686 -13.25 9.60 -20.83
CA VAL A 686 -14.15 9.16 -19.76
C VAL A 686 -15.60 9.50 -20.07
N GLU A 687 -15.88 10.72 -20.56
CA GLU A 687 -17.24 11.16 -20.90
C GLU A 687 -17.87 10.30 -22.00
N LEU A 688 -17.11 9.95 -23.04
CA LEU A 688 -17.51 9.01 -24.10
C LEU A 688 -17.87 7.60 -23.59
N LYS A 689 -17.49 7.23 -22.36
CA LYS A 689 -17.85 5.95 -21.73
C LYS A 689 -19.13 6.01 -20.92
N ALA A 690 -19.57 7.18 -20.46
CA ALA A 690 -20.81 7.33 -19.69
C ALA A 690 -22.05 7.08 -20.57
N LEU A 691 -22.05 7.57 -21.82
CA LEU A 691 -23.19 7.47 -22.74
C LEU A 691 -23.51 6.04 -23.23
N TYR A 692 -22.61 5.07 -23.06
CA TYR A 692 -22.73 3.72 -23.64
C TYR A 692 -23.14 2.62 -22.64
N LEU A 693 -23.51 2.98 -21.41
CA LEU A 693 -23.78 2.02 -20.32
C LEU A 693 -25.25 1.79 -19.95
N TYR A 694 -26.21 2.40 -20.68
CA TYR A 694 -27.64 2.17 -20.48
C TYR A 694 -28.40 1.89 -21.80
N PRO A 695 -28.71 0.62 -22.11
CA PRO A 695 -29.84 0.30 -22.98
C PRO A 695 -31.16 0.39 -22.20
N PRO A 696 -32.26 0.89 -22.78
CA PRO A 696 -33.55 0.95 -22.09
C PRO A 696 -34.19 -0.46 -22.03
N VAL A 697 -34.35 -1.00 -20.81
CA VAL A 697 -35.11 -2.25 -20.58
C VAL A 697 -36.57 -1.88 -20.34
N ALA A 698 -37.41 -2.06 -21.36
CA ALA A 698 -38.86 -1.87 -21.27
C ALA A 698 -39.60 -3.14 -21.73
N ASN A 699 -40.62 -3.53 -20.94
CA ASN A 699 -41.68 -4.49 -21.23
C ASN A 699 -41.29 -5.93 -21.63
N SER A 700 -41.25 -6.84 -20.65
CA SER A 700 -41.43 -8.29 -20.87
C SER A 700 -41.89 -9.09 -19.64
N LEU A 701 -42.90 -8.61 -18.88
CA LEU A 701 -43.49 -9.38 -17.76
C LEU A 701 -45.01 -9.19 -17.55
N LEU A 702 -45.82 -9.57 -18.55
CA LEU A 702 -47.22 -9.99 -18.33
C LEU A 702 -47.52 -11.20 -19.22
N GLY A 703 -48.18 -12.22 -18.64
CA GLY A 703 -48.51 -13.48 -19.32
C GLY A 703 -49.81 -13.43 -20.14
N PRO A 704 -50.02 -14.39 -21.06
CA PRO A 704 -51.19 -14.42 -21.93
C PRO A 704 -52.46 -14.91 -21.22
N ILE A 705 -53.60 -14.27 -21.52
CA ILE A 705 -54.96 -14.75 -21.22
C ILE A 705 -55.71 -14.90 -22.55
N SER A 706 -56.71 -15.80 -22.59
CA SER A 706 -57.13 -16.52 -23.79
C SER A 706 -58.32 -15.95 -24.58
N ASN A 707 -58.17 -15.91 -25.92
CA ASN A 707 -59.21 -16.12 -26.96
C ASN A 707 -60.42 -15.14 -27.04
N PRO A 708 -61.25 -15.16 -28.10
CA PRO A 708 -61.16 -15.93 -29.37
C PRO A 708 -61.26 -15.08 -30.67
N SER A 709 -60.79 -15.62 -31.81
CA SER A 709 -61.56 -15.75 -33.08
C SER A 709 -60.67 -16.28 -34.22
N GLN A 710 -61.28 -16.81 -35.29
CA GLN A 710 -60.63 -17.64 -36.30
C GLN A 710 -60.55 -16.98 -37.69
N GLN A 711 -59.45 -17.27 -38.42
CA GLN A 711 -59.37 -17.42 -39.89
C GLN A 711 -59.61 -16.14 -40.76
N SER A 712 -59.20 -16.07 -42.04
CA SER A 712 -58.58 -17.07 -42.94
C SER A 712 -57.46 -16.52 -43.87
N SER A 713 -56.67 -17.45 -44.40
CA SER A 713 -56.10 -17.50 -45.77
C SER A 713 -55.21 -16.37 -46.34
N ARG A 714 -53.90 -16.67 -46.37
CA ARG A 714 -52.98 -16.72 -47.56
C ARG A 714 -52.76 -15.47 -48.46
N ALA A 715 -51.47 -15.17 -48.63
CA ALA A 715 -50.82 -14.39 -49.70
C ALA A 715 -50.89 -15.13 -51.09
N PRO A 716 -50.35 -14.59 -52.22
CA PRO A 716 -49.49 -13.41 -52.38
C PRO A 716 -49.82 -12.48 -53.58
N TYR A 717 -49.05 -11.38 -53.72
CA TYR A 717 -48.32 -10.98 -54.94
C TYR A 717 -47.50 -9.72 -54.63
N GLY A 718 -46.39 -9.50 -55.34
CA GLY A 718 -45.58 -8.28 -55.24
C GLY A 718 -45.39 -7.62 -56.61
N ILE A 719 -45.04 -6.33 -56.64
CA ILE A 719 -44.67 -5.60 -57.87
C ILE A 719 -43.53 -4.61 -57.58
N ASN A 720 -42.72 -4.38 -58.62
CA ASN A 720 -41.46 -3.64 -58.64
C ASN A 720 -41.64 -2.26 -59.32
N ILE A 721 -41.05 -1.19 -58.78
CA ILE A 721 -40.92 0.13 -59.46
C ILE A 721 -39.52 0.72 -59.17
N GLN A 722 -38.89 1.31 -60.19
CA GLN A 722 -37.49 1.77 -60.16
C GLN A 722 -37.33 3.30 -60.30
N GLY A 723 -36.66 3.95 -59.32
CA GLY A 723 -35.86 5.18 -59.49
C GLY A 723 -36.56 6.44 -60.06
N PRO A 724 -35.79 7.42 -60.60
CA PRO A 724 -34.33 7.54 -60.65
C PRO A 724 -33.73 8.95 -60.34
N ARG A 725 -32.38 9.07 -60.36
CA ARG A 725 -31.55 10.31 -60.55
C ARG A 725 -31.52 11.36 -59.40
N SER A 726 -30.34 11.63 -58.79
CA SER A 726 -29.32 12.68 -59.10
C SER A 726 -29.73 14.11 -58.70
N MET A 727 -28.88 15.04 -58.23
CA MET A 727 -27.41 15.24 -58.42
C MET A 727 -26.67 15.60 -57.11
N ARG A 728 -25.37 15.93 -57.20
CA ARG A 728 -24.51 16.48 -56.13
C ARG A 728 -24.81 17.95 -55.84
N CYS A 729 -24.59 18.35 -54.59
CA CYS A 729 -23.64 19.41 -54.22
C CYS A 729 -22.77 18.86 -53.07
#